data_AF-A0A6M0JXK6-F1
#
_entry.id   AF-A0A6M0JXK6-F1
#
_cell.length_a   1.000
_cell.length_b   1.000
_cell.length_c   1.000
_cell.angle_alpha   90.00
_cell.angle_beta   90.00
_cell.angle_gamma   90.00
#
_symmetry.space_group_name_H-M   'P 1'
#
loop_
_entity.id
_entity.type
_entity.pdbx_description
1 polymer ?
#
loop_
_entity_poly.entity_id
_entity_poly.type
_entity_poly.pdbx_seq_one_letter_code
_entity_poly.pdbx_strand_id
1 'polypeptide(L)'
;MSSPRDAGASTSPPTKHPRRGIRLKRDFSAVKAAAQGRWPWLLRELGVDPDMLKRDHGPCPGCGGTDRFRFDNLQEHGTWYCSTGGGEPAHGDGFELLCHVHGWSHAEALQRVAELLNLDATDSRPAPPPPATAGSRRDAPQAEKHARAARRAADDWARAKPASADHPYLQRKGVNPFVARVDTSGRLLLPVYGAEGAMQSLERISADGMTKKALAGGRMQGGYCEVQPSAEDAPTAITEGYADACSIAMAMPTWRVVCAYSAGQIPAVAAMLRAQAPDRPLLAAVDHDEAGTRAAARALKAAAALPLRPPEPGQDWNDYHQANGLVGLRKALEQAHQENSETHTNPLNPLNPLDTGSQPSRNPLAKLSQPEEQQEEESALGALVYETEKGDKRLTIESKAAVIVANLVRGRLALDAEAGAWLLWCKTHWEPQTIPAAAEKLLADVVDRESDPLGFKVGYLNGVVAIISKRGLLPPPQWPTRVVPFANGLVDLDSTRIAQATPKRALDWALPHRFDPRATCPTIKAWLRRAVADDAKDDDPEETVELLRAWLAALVRGLSIQVFLVLIGRGGSGKGTFQRLAAALVGLRNTAISTIRDLEENRFETAKLYGKRLCMINEAGRYNGKVDMLKAITGGDYLPLERKNVQQTGSFVFGGLVLMATNEQLASSDPTSGLERRRLTVRFPRSATPEERAEWRARGGEEGVLHAEIPGLINWILELSEDEIRARIEKPPARVVEENVLGMAAGNTVADWLMDCCMPVPYSDVDFDEARHWTPIGTRRERRDSGRLVYDKVDQWLYASYLAWCDEQARKPVSVKRFGDIVIDIAETLGHRLARHQHSRLRTIGIKGLRLRLRNEDGWAEDPHDWLGARGCESTVESIEPAPQADARGSRGFSENLHQKSDAEVF
;
A
#
# COMPACT_ATOMS: atom_id res chain seq x y z
N MET A 1 -22.37 -56.24 -54.14
CA MET A 1 -21.68 -57.51 -53.87
C MET A 1 -20.18 -57.29 -54.06
N SER A 2 -19.37 -57.87 -53.18
CA SER A 2 -17.96 -58.30 -53.39
C SER A 2 -16.95 -57.34 -54.07
N SER A 3 -16.17 -56.63 -53.25
CA SER A 3 -14.70 -56.77 -53.04
C SER A 3 -13.72 -56.97 -54.27
N PRO A 4 -12.38 -57.14 -54.09
CA PRO A 4 -11.42 -56.10 -54.50
C PRO A 4 -10.28 -56.62 -55.41
N ARG A 5 -9.26 -55.78 -55.71
CA ARG A 5 -7.79 -56.08 -55.60
C ARG A 5 -6.86 -55.05 -56.29
N ASP A 6 -6.02 -54.43 -55.48
CA ASP A 6 -4.55 -54.37 -55.53
C ASP A 6 -3.70 -54.15 -56.80
N ALA A 7 -2.80 -53.16 -56.64
CA ALA A 7 -1.35 -53.18 -56.88
C ALA A 7 -0.73 -52.88 -58.27
N GLY A 8 0.24 -51.93 -58.22
CA GLY A 8 1.26 -51.66 -59.23
C GLY A 8 2.20 -50.53 -58.75
N ALA A 9 3.51 -50.75 -58.71
CA ALA A 9 4.52 -49.82 -58.14
C ALA A 9 5.81 -49.75 -58.98
N SER A 10 6.74 -48.84 -58.61
CA SER A 10 8.10 -48.62 -59.20
C SER A 10 8.13 -47.73 -60.48
N THR A 11 9.05 -46.78 -60.75
CA THR A 11 10.21 -46.18 -60.00
C THR A 11 10.65 -44.80 -60.62
N SER A 12 11.40 -43.98 -59.85
CA SER A 12 11.95 -42.61 -60.10
C SER A 12 12.98 -42.47 -61.27
N PRO A 13 13.61 -41.30 -61.67
CA PRO A 13 14.02 -40.07 -60.92
C PRO A 13 13.98 -38.72 -61.75
N PRO A 14 14.81 -37.64 -61.54
CA PRO A 14 15.10 -36.79 -60.35
C PRO A 14 14.95 -35.24 -60.52
N THR A 15 14.91 -34.53 -59.38
CA THR A 15 15.37 -33.13 -59.10
C THR A 15 14.81 -31.87 -59.82
N LYS A 16 14.30 -30.91 -59.01
CA LYS A 16 14.63 -29.46 -59.05
C LYS A 16 14.29 -28.79 -57.70
N HIS A 17 15.12 -27.85 -57.23
CA HIS A 17 14.99 -27.21 -55.91
C HIS A 17 13.79 -26.25 -55.80
N PRO A 18 13.05 -26.20 -54.68
CA PRO A 18 12.17 -25.09 -54.33
C PRO A 18 12.95 -23.93 -53.68
N ARG A 19 12.59 -22.70 -54.04
CA ARG A 19 13.19 -21.47 -53.50
C ARG A 19 12.75 -21.23 -52.04
N ARG A 20 13.57 -20.48 -51.28
CA ARG A 20 13.27 -20.04 -49.91
C ARG A 20 11.92 -19.30 -49.83
N GLY A 21 10.95 -19.87 -49.14
CA GLY A 21 9.74 -19.19 -48.71
C GLY A 21 9.92 -18.59 -47.31
N ILE A 22 9.69 -17.28 -47.16
CA ILE A 22 9.78 -16.59 -45.86
C ILE A 22 8.55 -16.98 -45.01
N ARG A 23 8.74 -17.71 -43.91
CA ARG A 23 7.72 -17.82 -42.86
C ARG A 23 7.76 -16.54 -42.01
N LEU A 24 6.91 -15.58 -42.35
CA LEU A 24 6.62 -14.43 -41.50
C LEU A 24 6.06 -14.92 -40.15
N LYS A 25 6.71 -14.53 -39.04
CA LYS A 25 6.11 -14.62 -37.71
C LYS A 25 4.94 -13.63 -37.68
N ARG A 26 3.71 -14.13 -37.54
CA ARG A 26 2.53 -13.28 -37.28
C ARG A 26 2.70 -12.62 -35.91
N ASP A 27 2.49 -11.31 -35.81
CA ASP A 27 2.61 -10.58 -34.54
C ASP A 27 1.34 -10.76 -33.71
N PHE A 28 1.39 -11.72 -32.78
CA PHE A 28 0.29 -12.02 -31.89
C PHE A 28 -0.02 -10.89 -30.88
N SER A 29 0.89 -9.93 -30.67
CA SER A 29 0.66 -8.84 -29.70
C SER A 29 -0.43 -7.88 -30.18
N ALA A 30 -0.47 -7.59 -31.48
CA ALA A 30 -1.46 -6.68 -32.08
C ALA A 30 -2.89 -7.20 -31.95
N VAL A 31 -3.12 -8.50 -32.19
CA VAL A 31 -4.45 -9.12 -32.05
C VAL A 31 -4.91 -9.13 -30.59
N LYS A 32 -4.00 -9.43 -29.63
CA LYS A 32 -4.33 -9.38 -28.20
C LYS A 32 -4.67 -7.96 -27.73
N ALA A 33 -3.92 -6.95 -28.17
CA ALA A 33 -4.21 -5.55 -27.87
C ALA A 33 -5.53 -5.07 -28.47
N ALA A 34 -5.84 -5.46 -29.72
CA ALA A 34 -7.08 -5.09 -30.39
C ALA A 34 -8.34 -5.82 -29.87
N ALA A 35 -8.17 -6.95 -29.16
CA ALA A 35 -9.26 -7.69 -28.54
C ALA A 35 -9.64 -7.19 -27.13
N GLN A 36 -8.71 -6.52 -26.42
CA GLN A 36 -8.98 -5.92 -25.11
C GLN A 36 -10.12 -4.90 -25.20
N GLY A 37 -10.99 -4.86 -24.19
CA GLY A 37 -12.22 -4.03 -24.22
C GLY A 37 -13.39 -4.64 -25.01
N ARG A 38 -13.14 -5.63 -25.89
CA ARG A 38 -14.13 -6.10 -26.89
C ARG A 38 -14.64 -7.51 -26.68
N TRP A 39 -14.16 -8.21 -25.65
CA TRP A 39 -14.46 -9.64 -25.41
C TRP A 39 -15.94 -10.03 -25.38
N PRO A 40 -16.85 -9.31 -24.71
CA PRO A 40 -18.27 -9.69 -24.72
C PRO A 40 -18.89 -9.71 -26.12
N TRP A 41 -18.39 -8.86 -27.03
CA TRP A 41 -18.79 -8.86 -28.44
C TRP A 41 -18.10 -9.98 -29.22
N LEU A 42 -16.76 -10.10 -29.10
CA LEU A 42 -15.98 -11.14 -29.78
C LEU A 42 -16.50 -12.55 -29.48
N LEU A 43 -16.77 -12.85 -28.21
CA LEU A 43 -17.26 -14.15 -27.76
C LEU A 43 -18.66 -14.44 -28.34
N ARG A 44 -19.56 -13.45 -28.36
CA ARG A 44 -20.88 -13.60 -28.98
C ARG A 44 -20.81 -13.92 -30.46
N GLU A 45 -20.08 -13.12 -31.24
CA GLU A 45 -20.00 -13.31 -32.70
C GLU A 45 -19.30 -14.62 -33.07
N LEU A 46 -18.43 -15.14 -32.20
CA LEU A 46 -17.77 -16.44 -32.39
C LEU A 46 -18.60 -17.63 -31.84
N GLY A 47 -19.78 -17.39 -31.28
CA GLY A 47 -20.77 -18.43 -30.95
C GLY A 47 -20.95 -18.76 -29.47
N VAL A 48 -20.41 -17.95 -28.54
CA VAL A 48 -20.69 -18.07 -27.10
C VAL A 48 -22.00 -17.36 -26.77
N ASP A 49 -22.90 -18.06 -26.08
CA ASP A 49 -24.21 -17.52 -25.69
C ASP A 49 -24.07 -16.29 -24.77
N PRO A 50 -24.62 -15.11 -25.15
CA PRO A 50 -24.61 -13.90 -24.33
C PRO A 50 -25.18 -14.07 -22.93
N ASP A 51 -26.12 -15.00 -22.71
CA ASP A 51 -26.71 -15.21 -21.40
C ASP A 51 -25.72 -15.81 -20.39
N MET A 52 -24.62 -16.42 -20.86
CA MET A 52 -23.50 -16.91 -20.05
C MET A 52 -22.44 -15.84 -19.77
N LEU A 53 -22.40 -14.75 -20.56
CA LEU A 53 -21.41 -13.67 -20.43
C LEU A 53 -21.74 -12.69 -19.30
N LYS A 54 -22.11 -13.23 -18.13
CA LYS A 54 -22.55 -12.50 -16.94
C LYS A 54 -21.64 -12.77 -15.73
N ARG A 55 -21.66 -11.84 -14.79
CA ARG A 55 -20.89 -11.89 -13.53
C ARG A 55 -21.49 -12.80 -12.46
N ASP A 56 -22.71 -13.25 -12.66
CA ASP A 56 -23.38 -14.19 -11.76
C ASP A 56 -23.02 -15.63 -12.13
N HIS A 57 -23.20 -16.54 -11.17
CA HIS A 57 -22.98 -17.96 -11.35
C HIS A 57 -24.04 -18.56 -12.29
N GLY A 58 -23.60 -19.27 -13.33
CA GLY A 58 -24.49 -19.82 -14.35
C GLY A 58 -23.91 -21.01 -15.13
N PRO A 59 -24.59 -21.43 -16.22
CA PRO A 59 -24.17 -22.57 -16.99
C PRO A 59 -22.82 -22.36 -17.71
N CYS A 60 -22.03 -23.43 -17.84
CA CYS A 60 -20.74 -23.36 -18.52
C CYS A 60 -20.91 -23.64 -20.03
N PRO A 61 -20.54 -22.70 -20.91
CA PRO A 61 -20.69 -22.89 -22.36
C PRO A 61 -19.71 -23.93 -22.95
N GLY A 62 -18.64 -24.29 -22.25
CA GLY A 62 -17.70 -25.34 -22.69
C GLY A 62 -18.00 -26.72 -22.10
N CYS A 63 -18.03 -26.84 -20.77
CA CYS A 63 -18.20 -28.14 -20.10
C CYS A 63 -19.65 -28.53 -19.77
N GLY A 64 -20.66 -27.73 -20.14
CA GLY A 64 -22.09 -28.05 -19.92
C GLY A 64 -22.56 -28.07 -18.46
N GLY A 65 -21.77 -27.51 -17.52
CA GLY A 65 -22.20 -27.32 -16.13
C GLY A 65 -23.38 -26.34 -15.99
N THR A 66 -24.09 -26.34 -14.86
CA THR A 66 -25.37 -25.62 -14.68
C THR A 66 -25.28 -24.26 -13.98
N ASP A 67 -24.35 -24.09 -13.04
CA ASP A 67 -24.33 -22.98 -12.06
C ASP A 67 -22.90 -22.61 -11.62
N ARG A 68 -21.89 -23.11 -12.34
CA ARG A 68 -20.49 -23.12 -11.90
C ARG A 68 -19.54 -22.28 -12.73
N PHE A 69 -20.04 -21.66 -13.80
CA PHE A 69 -19.31 -20.73 -14.65
C PHE A 69 -19.61 -19.29 -14.26
N ARG A 70 -18.62 -18.41 -14.40
CA ARG A 70 -18.74 -16.97 -14.23
C ARG A 70 -17.85 -16.26 -15.26
N PHE A 71 -18.38 -15.25 -15.93
CA PHE A 71 -17.63 -14.35 -16.80
C PHE A 71 -17.47 -12.99 -16.10
N ASP A 72 -16.28 -12.69 -15.60
CA ASP A 72 -16.02 -11.47 -14.82
C ASP A 72 -15.39 -10.32 -15.61
N ASN A 73 -14.73 -10.64 -16.74
CA ASN A 73 -14.12 -9.68 -17.66
C ASN A 73 -13.22 -8.65 -16.95
N LEU A 74 -12.44 -9.12 -15.98
CA LEU A 74 -11.50 -8.32 -15.20
C LEU A 74 -10.45 -7.70 -16.14
N GLN A 75 -10.17 -6.41 -15.92
CA GLN A 75 -9.26 -5.60 -16.73
C GLN A 75 -9.57 -5.65 -18.26
N GLU A 76 -10.82 -5.98 -18.60
CA GLU A 76 -11.31 -6.07 -19.97
C GLU A 76 -10.59 -7.12 -20.84
N HIS A 77 -10.08 -8.20 -20.24
CA HIS A 77 -9.38 -9.30 -20.91
C HIS A 77 -10.25 -10.53 -21.24
N GLY A 78 -11.58 -10.45 -21.05
CA GLY A 78 -12.49 -11.56 -21.33
C GLY A 78 -12.40 -12.69 -20.32
N THR A 79 -11.94 -12.39 -19.10
CA THR A 79 -11.67 -13.40 -18.09
C THR A 79 -12.92 -14.12 -17.59
N TRP A 80 -12.74 -15.40 -17.30
CA TRP A 80 -13.79 -16.31 -16.86
C TRP A 80 -13.23 -17.37 -15.92
N TYR A 81 -14.13 -18.02 -15.19
CA TYR A 81 -13.83 -19.10 -14.27
C TYR A 81 -14.94 -20.16 -14.29
N CYS A 82 -14.55 -21.43 -14.26
CA CYS A 82 -15.44 -22.59 -14.11
C CYS A 82 -14.84 -23.54 -13.05
N SER A 83 -15.54 -23.73 -11.93
CA SER A 83 -14.98 -24.46 -10.77
C SER A 83 -14.70 -25.95 -11.00
N THR A 84 -15.17 -26.55 -12.10
CA THR A 84 -14.95 -27.98 -12.39
C THR A 84 -14.56 -28.32 -13.83
N GLY A 85 -14.62 -27.39 -14.79
CA GLY A 85 -14.05 -27.50 -16.15
C GLY A 85 -14.28 -28.76 -17.01
N GLY A 86 -15.09 -29.75 -16.59
CA GLY A 86 -15.16 -31.09 -17.18
C GLY A 86 -14.39 -32.19 -16.41
N GLY A 87 -13.66 -31.82 -15.36
CA GLY A 87 -12.97 -32.70 -14.42
C GLY A 87 -12.15 -31.91 -13.38
N GLU A 88 -11.49 -30.83 -13.82
CA GLU A 88 -10.66 -29.95 -12.99
C GLU A 88 -11.04 -28.47 -13.21
N PRO A 89 -10.73 -27.54 -12.27
CA PRO A 89 -11.08 -26.12 -12.42
C PRO A 89 -10.44 -25.49 -13.67
N ALA A 90 -11.25 -24.84 -14.51
CA ALA A 90 -10.81 -24.17 -15.73
C ALA A 90 -11.02 -22.66 -15.63
N HIS A 91 -10.06 -21.87 -16.09
CA HIS A 91 -10.09 -20.41 -16.08
C HIS A 91 -9.14 -19.89 -17.16
N GLY A 92 -9.30 -18.62 -17.56
CA GLY A 92 -8.41 -18.03 -18.55
C GLY A 92 -8.87 -16.68 -19.09
N ASP A 93 -8.18 -16.21 -20.12
CA ASP A 93 -8.57 -15.05 -20.94
C ASP A 93 -9.67 -15.41 -21.97
N GLY A 94 -10.11 -14.41 -22.75
CA GLY A 94 -11.14 -14.63 -23.77
C GLY A 94 -10.73 -15.53 -24.95
N PHE A 95 -9.43 -15.70 -25.24
CA PHE A 95 -8.97 -16.71 -26.21
C PHE A 95 -9.08 -18.11 -25.60
N GLU A 96 -8.72 -18.25 -24.33
CA GLU A 96 -8.82 -19.51 -23.59
C GLU A 96 -10.29 -19.93 -23.39
N LEU A 97 -11.23 -18.97 -23.32
CA LEU A 97 -12.66 -19.27 -23.36
C LEU A 97 -13.09 -19.87 -24.70
N LEU A 98 -12.64 -19.31 -25.83
CA LEU A 98 -12.94 -19.86 -27.15
C LEU A 98 -12.36 -21.26 -27.34
N CYS A 99 -11.14 -21.50 -26.83
CA CYS A 99 -10.56 -22.84 -26.74
C CYS A 99 -11.42 -23.80 -25.90
N HIS A 100 -11.93 -23.35 -24.74
CA HIS A 100 -12.77 -24.16 -23.86
C HIS A 100 -14.16 -24.46 -24.44
N VAL A 101 -14.76 -23.52 -25.18
CA VAL A 101 -16.11 -23.66 -25.76
C VAL A 101 -16.09 -24.48 -27.05
N HIS A 102 -15.13 -24.25 -27.94
CA HIS A 102 -15.13 -24.85 -29.28
C HIS A 102 -14.07 -25.95 -29.49
N GLY A 103 -13.21 -26.20 -28.49
CA GLY A 103 -12.09 -27.13 -28.62
C GLY A 103 -10.97 -26.64 -29.55
N TRP A 104 -10.97 -25.36 -29.93
CA TRP A 104 -9.99 -24.77 -30.85
C TRP A 104 -8.59 -24.73 -30.26
N SER A 105 -7.58 -24.83 -31.12
CA SER A 105 -6.20 -24.49 -30.72
C SER A 105 -6.08 -22.98 -30.45
N HIS A 106 -5.17 -22.55 -29.57
CA HIS A 106 -4.96 -21.12 -29.27
C HIS A 106 -4.59 -20.30 -30.53
N ALA A 107 -3.89 -20.92 -31.49
CA ALA A 107 -3.57 -20.31 -32.78
C ALA A 107 -4.79 -20.11 -33.69
N GLU A 108 -5.75 -21.03 -33.63
CA GLU A 108 -7.02 -20.96 -34.35
C GLU A 108 -7.96 -19.93 -33.72
N ALA A 109 -8.08 -19.90 -32.39
CA ALA A 109 -8.82 -18.85 -31.68
C ALA A 109 -8.25 -17.45 -31.99
N LEU A 110 -6.93 -17.29 -31.99
CA LEU A 110 -6.26 -16.05 -32.42
C LEU A 110 -6.57 -15.68 -33.87
N GLN A 111 -6.61 -16.66 -34.78
CA GLN A 111 -6.94 -16.41 -36.19
C GLN A 111 -8.42 -16.00 -36.36
N ARG A 112 -9.37 -16.68 -35.71
CA ARG A 112 -10.79 -16.32 -35.76
C ARG A 112 -11.08 -14.92 -35.19
N VAL A 113 -10.40 -14.56 -34.11
CA VAL A 113 -10.49 -13.19 -33.55
C VAL A 113 -9.85 -12.17 -34.50
N ALA A 114 -8.72 -12.47 -35.15
CA ALA A 114 -8.11 -11.57 -36.13
C ALA A 114 -9.00 -11.35 -37.37
N GLU A 115 -9.59 -12.43 -37.92
CA GLU A 115 -10.58 -12.40 -39.01
C GLU A 115 -11.76 -11.48 -38.63
N LEU A 116 -12.36 -11.68 -37.45
CA LEU A 116 -13.51 -10.90 -36.99
C LEU A 116 -13.16 -9.42 -36.65
N LEU A 117 -11.91 -9.14 -36.32
CA LEU A 117 -11.40 -7.78 -36.10
C LEU A 117 -11.00 -7.07 -37.41
N ASN A 118 -11.10 -7.73 -38.58
CA ASN A 118 -10.55 -7.28 -39.87
C ASN A 118 -9.04 -6.95 -39.78
N LEU A 119 -8.29 -7.72 -39.01
CA LEU A 119 -6.84 -7.58 -38.85
C LEU A 119 -6.06 -8.50 -39.79
N ASP A 120 -6.46 -8.51 -41.06
CA ASP A 120 -5.59 -9.00 -42.13
C ASP A 120 -4.53 -7.94 -42.45
N ALA A 121 -3.30 -8.39 -42.73
CA ALA A 121 -2.20 -7.50 -43.01
C ALA A 121 -2.46 -6.66 -44.28
N THR A 122 -2.14 -5.37 -44.20
CA THR A 122 -2.27 -4.32 -45.24
C THR A 122 -3.69 -3.76 -45.48
N ASP A 123 -4.17 -2.88 -44.59
CA ASP A 123 -4.39 -1.45 -44.92
C ASP A 123 -4.56 -0.60 -43.64
N SER A 124 -4.26 0.69 -43.71
CA SER A 124 -4.31 1.62 -42.57
C SER A 124 -5.40 2.69 -42.73
N ARG A 125 -6.59 2.45 -42.14
CA ARG A 125 -7.63 3.48 -41.94
C ARG A 125 -8.32 3.31 -40.57
N PRO A 126 -8.66 4.40 -39.86
CA PRO A 126 -9.43 4.32 -38.63
C PRO A 126 -10.90 3.97 -38.91
N ALA A 127 -11.44 2.99 -38.20
CA ALA A 127 -12.84 2.55 -38.32
C ALA A 127 -13.81 3.53 -37.61
N PRO A 128 -15.07 3.66 -38.09
CA PRO A 128 -16.07 4.51 -37.45
C PRO A 128 -16.56 3.97 -36.09
N PRO A 129 -17.09 4.82 -35.20
CA PRO A 129 -17.54 4.41 -33.86
C PRO A 129 -18.81 3.55 -33.92
N PRO A 130 -18.96 2.56 -33.00
CA PRO A 130 -20.10 1.63 -33.01
C PRO A 130 -21.40 2.26 -32.49
N PRO A 131 -22.58 1.74 -32.90
CA PRO A 131 -23.89 2.24 -32.47
C PRO A 131 -24.22 1.83 -31.02
N ALA A 132 -24.97 2.69 -30.33
CA ALA A 132 -25.31 2.51 -28.93
C ALA A 132 -26.42 1.45 -28.71
N THR A 133 -26.20 0.53 -27.76
CA THR A 133 -27.25 -0.33 -27.19
C THR A 133 -27.65 0.17 -25.81
N ALA A 134 -28.97 0.19 -25.54
CA ALA A 134 -29.53 0.79 -24.33
C ALA A 134 -29.74 -0.26 -23.22
N GLY A 135 -29.34 0.03 -21.98
CA GLY A 135 -29.70 -0.86 -20.86
C GLY A 135 -28.95 -0.74 -19.52
N SER A 136 -28.94 0.42 -18.85
CA SER A 136 -29.20 0.50 -17.39
C SER A 136 -29.08 1.93 -16.86
N ARG A 137 -30.04 2.35 -16.02
CA ARG A 137 -30.07 3.69 -15.41
C ARG A 137 -29.28 3.72 -14.10
N ARG A 138 -27.94 3.78 -14.15
CA ARG A 138 -27.14 4.28 -13.02
C ARG A 138 -25.68 4.67 -13.30
N ASP A 139 -25.39 5.25 -14.47
CA ASP A 139 -24.23 6.14 -14.60
C ASP A 139 -24.39 7.07 -15.81
N ALA A 140 -24.19 8.37 -15.62
CA ALA A 140 -24.03 9.28 -16.75
C ALA A 140 -22.67 8.99 -17.43
N PRO A 141 -22.58 8.92 -18.77
CA PRO A 141 -21.32 8.69 -19.46
C PRO A 141 -20.23 9.64 -18.97
N GLN A 142 -18.97 9.19 -18.91
CA GLN A 142 -17.85 10.02 -18.43
C GLN A 142 -17.77 11.35 -19.20
N ALA A 143 -18.03 11.32 -20.51
CA ALA A 143 -18.14 12.51 -21.35
C ALA A 143 -19.27 13.49 -20.92
N GLU A 144 -20.42 12.98 -20.47
CA GLU A 144 -21.53 13.82 -19.98
C GLU A 144 -21.22 14.40 -18.59
N LYS A 145 -20.55 13.64 -17.72
CA LYS A 145 -20.03 14.13 -16.42
C LYS A 145 -19.02 15.26 -16.64
N HIS A 146 -18.06 15.08 -17.55
CA HIS A 146 -17.10 16.11 -17.95
C HIS A 146 -17.77 17.33 -18.59
N ALA A 147 -18.70 17.16 -19.53
CA ALA A 147 -19.42 18.26 -20.16
C ALA A 147 -20.27 19.07 -19.16
N ARG A 148 -20.86 18.40 -18.16
CA ARG A 148 -21.59 19.03 -17.06
C ARG A 148 -20.67 19.81 -16.13
N ALA A 149 -19.49 19.27 -15.82
CA ALA A 149 -18.48 19.95 -15.03
C ALA A 149 -17.86 21.15 -15.78
N ALA A 150 -17.60 21.03 -17.08
CA ALA A 150 -17.10 22.11 -17.93
C ALA A 150 -18.10 23.29 -18.00
N ARG A 151 -19.41 23.02 -18.17
CA ARG A 151 -20.45 24.05 -18.07
C ARG A 151 -20.44 24.73 -16.70
N ARG A 152 -20.40 23.96 -15.61
CA ARG A 152 -20.33 24.50 -14.26
C ARG A 152 -19.05 25.33 -14.01
N ALA A 153 -17.92 24.91 -14.57
CA ALA A 153 -16.65 25.65 -14.50
C ALA A 153 -16.80 27.02 -15.17
N ALA A 154 -17.35 27.06 -16.40
CA ALA A 154 -17.62 28.31 -17.11
C ALA A 154 -18.61 29.21 -16.37
N ASP A 155 -19.68 28.65 -15.80
CA ASP A 155 -20.68 29.36 -15.00
C ASP A 155 -20.07 29.97 -13.72
N ASP A 156 -19.28 29.19 -12.97
CA ASP A 156 -18.59 29.66 -11.76
C ASP A 156 -17.53 30.71 -12.11
N TRP A 157 -16.81 30.54 -13.21
CA TRP A 157 -15.83 31.49 -13.74
C TRP A 157 -16.46 32.83 -14.14
N ALA A 158 -17.61 32.79 -14.82
CA ALA A 158 -18.34 33.96 -15.27
C ALA A 158 -18.91 34.79 -14.10
N ARG A 159 -19.34 34.12 -13.01
CA ARG A 159 -19.79 34.78 -11.77
C ARG A 159 -18.67 35.32 -10.89
N ALA A 160 -17.46 34.77 -11.00
CA ALA A 160 -16.32 35.18 -10.19
C ALA A 160 -15.74 36.53 -10.65
N LYS A 161 -15.32 37.35 -9.70
CA LYS A 161 -14.68 38.65 -9.95
C LYS A 161 -13.18 38.47 -10.17
N PRO A 162 -12.45 39.36 -10.89
CA PRO A 162 -10.99 39.36 -10.87
C PRO A 162 -10.46 39.41 -9.43
N ALA A 163 -9.40 38.64 -9.14
CA ALA A 163 -8.79 38.66 -7.80
C ALA A 163 -8.00 39.96 -7.58
N SER A 164 -8.06 40.55 -6.38
CA SER A 164 -7.13 41.61 -5.97
C SER A 164 -5.79 41.01 -5.57
N ALA A 165 -4.72 41.80 -5.67
CA ALA A 165 -3.44 41.49 -5.03
C ALA A 165 -3.58 41.32 -3.50
N ASP A 166 -4.61 41.91 -2.89
CA ASP A 166 -4.92 41.78 -1.45
C ASP A 166 -5.50 40.41 -1.04
N HIS A 167 -5.71 39.49 -1.98
CA HIS A 167 -6.21 38.16 -1.64
C HIS A 167 -5.20 37.43 -0.74
N PRO A 168 -5.59 36.87 0.43
CA PRO A 168 -4.62 36.43 1.45
C PRO A 168 -3.62 35.36 0.97
N TYR A 169 -4.04 34.42 0.11
CA TYR A 169 -3.13 33.48 -0.54
C TYR A 169 -2.07 34.16 -1.43
N LEU A 170 -2.45 35.19 -2.19
CA LEU A 170 -1.57 35.89 -3.12
C LEU A 170 -0.57 36.77 -2.37
N GLN A 171 -1.02 37.50 -1.34
CA GLN A 171 -0.13 38.23 -0.44
C GLN A 171 0.89 37.30 0.22
N ARG A 172 0.45 36.14 0.76
CA ARG A 172 1.36 35.19 1.42
C ARG A 172 2.37 34.55 0.47
N LYS A 173 1.98 34.28 -0.78
CA LYS A 173 2.92 33.79 -1.82
C LYS A 173 3.66 34.93 -2.53
N GLY A 174 3.39 36.19 -2.17
CA GLY A 174 4.04 37.40 -2.72
C GLY A 174 3.91 37.55 -4.24
N VAL A 175 2.76 37.15 -4.82
CA VAL A 175 2.54 37.13 -6.27
C VAL A 175 1.30 37.89 -6.70
N ASN A 176 1.33 38.41 -7.93
CA ASN A 176 0.19 39.10 -8.55
C ASN A 176 -0.94 38.11 -8.94
N PRO A 177 -2.19 38.59 -9.04
CA PRO A 177 -3.35 37.74 -9.36
C PRO A 177 -3.40 37.24 -10.81
N PHE A 178 -2.72 37.90 -11.76
CA PHE A 178 -2.79 37.59 -13.20
C PHE A 178 -4.22 37.26 -13.68
N VAL A 179 -4.46 36.05 -14.17
CA VAL A 179 -5.76 35.58 -14.68
C VAL A 179 -6.73 35.12 -13.59
N ALA A 180 -6.28 34.95 -12.34
CA ALA A 180 -7.09 34.37 -11.28
C ALA A 180 -8.33 35.22 -10.93
N ARG A 181 -9.39 34.52 -10.55
CA ARG A 181 -10.64 35.13 -10.08
C ARG A 181 -10.94 34.75 -8.64
N VAL A 182 -11.84 35.45 -7.99
CA VAL A 182 -12.32 35.16 -6.64
C VAL A 182 -13.84 34.94 -6.66
N ASP A 183 -14.30 33.87 -6.03
CA ASP A 183 -15.72 33.58 -5.89
C ASP A 183 -16.35 34.33 -4.70
N THR A 184 -17.69 34.23 -4.57
CA THR A 184 -18.44 34.87 -3.47
C THR A 184 -18.13 34.31 -2.10
N SER A 185 -17.39 33.19 -2.01
CA SER A 185 -16.90 32.59 -0.76
C SER A 185 -15.44 32.98 -0.45
N GLY A 186 -14.85 33.90 -1.22
CA GLY A 186 -13.46 34.33 -1.03
C GLY A 186 -12.42 33.30 -1.45
N ARG A 187 -12.77 32.33 -2.29
CA ARG A 187 -11.81 31.34 -2.83
C ARG A 187 -11.25 31.81 -4.17
N LEU A 188 -9.95 31.62 -4.35
CA LEU A 188 -9.30 31.86 -5.63
C LEU A 188 -9.68 30.74 -6.61
N LEU A 189 -10.07 31.11 -7.82
CA LEU A 189 -10.45 30.22 -8.92
C LEU A 189 -9.38 30.30 -10.02
N LEU A 190 -8.95 29.14 -10.51
CA LEU A 190 -7.99 28.98 -11.61
C LEU A 190 -8.63 28.20 -12.77
N PRO A 191 -8.55 28.68 -14.02
CA PRO A 191 -9.25 28.08 -15.16
C PRO A 191 -8.42 26.95 -15.78
N VAL A 192 -9.05 25.81 -16.06
CA VAL A 192 -8.39 24.67 -16.71
C VAL A 192 -8.87 24.58 -18.15
N TYR A 193 -8.01 24.97 -19.09
CA TYR A 193 -8.26 24.91 -20.53
C TYR A 193 -7.74 23.59 -21.13
N GLY A 194 -8.35 23.15 -22.23
CA GLY A 194 -7.90 22.01 -23.04
C GLY A 194 -7.14 22.44 -24.30
N ALA A 195 -6.73 21.47 -25.11
CA ALA A 195 -5.94 21.69 -26.34
C ALA A 195 -6.60 22.62 -27.37
N GLU A 196 -7.93 22.73 -27.35
CA GLU A 196 -8.75 23.60 -28.21
C GLU A 196 -9.05 24.97 -27.58
N GLY A 197 -8.42 25.30 -26.44
CA GLY A 197 -8.68 26.54 -25.68
C GLY A 197 -10.01 26.58 -24.92
N ALA A 198 -10.87 25.57 -25.08
CA ALA A 198 -12.12 25.45 -24.33
C ALA A 198 -11.87 25.14 -22.83
N MET A 199 -12.64 25.76 -21.94
CA MET A 199 -12.59 25.45 -20.50
C MET A 199 -13.20 24.07 -20.22
N GLN A 200 -12.42 23.20 -19.59
CA GLN A 200 -12.79 21.80 -19.29
C GLN A 200 -12.92 21.52 -17.79
N SER A 201 -12.33 22.35 -16.93
CA SER A 201 -12.42 22.26 -15.47
C SER A 201 -12.03 23.61 -14.83
N LEU A 202 -12.02 23.64 -13.50
CA LEU A 202 -11.63 24.78 -12.69
C LEU A 202 -11.01 24.26 -11.39
N GLU A 203 -9.88 24.82 -10.95
CA GLU A 203 -9.32 24.55 -9.62
C GLU A 203 -9.70 25.67 -8.64
N ARG A 204 -10.01 25.31 -7.40
CA ARG A 204 -10.30 26.25 -6.31
C ARG A 204 -9.22 26.18 -5.25
N ILE A 205 -8.65 27.31 -4.89
CA ILE A 205 -7.74 27.49 -3.75
C ILE A 205 -8.50 28.24 -2.66
N SER A 206 -8.50 27.74 -1.43
CA SER A 206 -9.13 28.42 -0.29
C SER A 206 -8.45 29.78 0.00
N ALA A 207 -9.16 30.70 0.68
CA ALA A 207 -8.62 32.03 1.01
C ALA A 207 -7.28 31.94 1.75
N ASP A 208 -7.20 31.00 2.70
CA ASP A 208 -5.98 30.65 3.46
C ASP A 208 -4.97 29.81 2.66
N GLY A 209 -5.29 29.36 1.45
CA GLY A 209 -4.46 28.50 0.61
C GLY A 209 -4.14 27.10 1.16
N MET A 210 -4.77 26.67 2.26
CA MET A 210 -4.53 25.36 2.87
C MET A 210 -5.16 24.20 2.08
N THR A 211 -6.16 24.48 1.24
CA THR A 211 -6.78 23.49 0.37
C THR A 211 -6.79 23.98 -1.08
N LYS A 212 -6.28 23.14 -1.98
CA LYS A 212 -6.45 23.25 -3.44
C LYS A 212 -7.33 22.08 -3.89
N LYS A 213 -8.41 22.33 -4.63
CA LYS A 213 -9.36 21.30 -5.07
C LYS A 213 -9.87 21.56 -6.49
N ALA A 214 -9.60 20.62 -7.39
CA ALA A 214 -10.23 20.57 -8.71
C ALA A 214 -11.77 20.43 -8.62
N LEU A 215 -12.49 20.95 -9.61
CA LEU A 215 -13.93 20.81 -9.71
C LEU A 215 -14.33 19.34 -9.89
N ALA A 216 -15.17 18.83 -8.99
CA ALA A 216 -15.65 17.45 -9.03
C ALA A 216 -16.31 17.11 -10.38
N GLY A 217 -15.81 16.05 -11.05
CA GLY A 217 -16.23 15.63 -12.39
C GLY A 217 -15.57 16.38 -13.55
N GLY A 218 -14.75 17.41 -13.28
CA GLY A 218 -13.99 18.15 -14.29
C GLY A 218 -12.77 17.37 -14.79
N ARG A 219 -12.34 17.66 -16.02
CA ARG A 219 -11.16 17.03 -16.63
C ARG A 219 -9.91 17.86 -16.36
N MET A 220 -8.97 17.30 -15.58
CA MET A 220 -7.65 17.90 -15.35
C MET A 220 -6.58 17.36 -16.32
N GLN A 221 -6.80 16.18 -16.92
CA GLN A 221 -5.79 15.52 -17.76
C GLN A 221 -5.59 16.26 -19.09
N GLY A 222 -4.35 16.69 -19.35
CA GLY A 222 -4.02 17.57 -20.48
C GLY A 222 -4.59 18.98 -20.31
N GLY A 223 -4.83 19.40 -19.06
CA GLY A 223 -5.34 20.71 -18.71
C GLY A 223 -4.24 21.67 -18.26
N TYR A 224 -4.39 22.95 -18.60
CA TYR A 224 -3.45 24.00 -18.22
C TYR A 224 -4.18 25.32 -17.92
N CYS A 225 -3.51 26.19 -17.17
CA CYS A 225 -3.86 27.59 -17.01
C CYS A 225 -2.79 28.44 -17.69
N GLU A 226 -3.18 29.28 -18.66
CA GLU A 226 -2.28 30.31 -19.18
C GLU A 226 -2.28 31.50 -18.21
N VAL A 227 -1.13 31.75 -17.58
CA VAL A 227 -0.96 32.80 -16.56
C VAL A 227 -0.48 34.09 -17.21
N GLN A 228 0.42 33.98 -18.18
CA GLN A 228 0.91 35.09 -18.98
C GLN A 228 0.92 34.69 -20.46
N PRO A 229 0.25 35.47 -21.34
CA PRO A 229 0.28 35.23 -22.78
C PRO A 229 1.63 35.61 -23.38
N SER A 230 1.78 35.34 -24.67
CA SER A 230 3.01 35.51 -25.45
C SER A 230 3.31 36.98 -25.82
N ALA A 231 4.57 37.40 -25.69
CA ALA A 231 5.20 38.32 -26.66
C ALA A 231 5.73 37.52 -27.87
N GLU A 232 5.93 38.12 -29.05
CA GLU A 232 6.47 37.41 -30.22
C GLU A 232 7.81 36.72 -29.91
N ASP A 233 7.99 35.51 -30.45
CA ASP A 233 9.18 34.63 -30.37
C ASP A 233 9.75 34.23 -28.98
N ALA A 234 9.20 34.72 -27.88
CA ALA A 234 9.66 34.38 -26.52
C ALA A 234 9.47 32.89 -26.16
N PRO A 235 10.26 32.30 -25.24
CA PRO A 235 10.04 30.92 -24.77
C PRO A 235 8.69 30.74 -24.06
N THR A 236 8.22 29.48 -23.96
CA THR A 236 7.09 29.10 -23.10
C THR A 236 7.57 28.31 -21.89
N ALA A 237 7.36 28.84 -20.69
CA ALA A 237 7.61 28.15 -19.43
C ALA A 237 6.35 27.40 -18.94
N ILE A 238 6.52 26.13 -18.58
CA ILE A 238 5.48 25.24 -18.07
C ILE A 238 5.83 24.89 -16.62
N THR A 239 4.99 25.29 -15.67
CA THR A 239 5.20 25.05 -14.23
C THR A 239 4.30 23.96 -13.67
N GLU A 240 4.69 23.43 -12.50
CA GLU A 240 3.83 22.61 -11.65
C GLU A 240 2.73 23.47 -11.00
N GLY A 241 3.12 24.47 -10.19
CA GLY A 241 2.21 25.31 -9.43
C GLY A 241 1.85 26.64 -10.06
N TYR A 242 0.72 27.21 -9.62
CA TYR A 242 0.24 28.52 -10.05
C TYR A 242 1.09 29.68 -9.48
N ALA A 243 1.59 29.55 -8.25
CA ALA A 243 2.43 30.57 -7.64
C ALA A 243 3.81 30.66 -8.33
N ASP A 244 4.33 29.53 -8.80
CA ASP A 244 5.53 29.42 -9.62
C ASP A 244 5.35 30.12 -10.96
N ALA A 245 4.22 29.85 -11.63
CA ALA A 245 3.87 30.54 -12.87
C ALA A 245 3.75 32.06 -12.67
N CYS A 246 3.15 32.52 -11.59
CA CYS A 246 3.05 33.95 -11.28
C CYS A 246 4.42 34.57 -10.97
N SER A 247 5.28 33.86 -10.22
CA SER A 247 6.64 34.31 -9.90
C SER A 247 7.50 34.43 -11.16
N ILE A 248 7.47 33.42 -12.04
CA ILE A 248 8.18 33.43 -13.33
C ILE A 248 7.62 34.51 -14.25
N ALA A 249 6.29 34.70 -14.31
CA ALA A 249 5.67 35.77 -15.11
C ALA A 249 6.11 37.17 -14.63
N MET A 250 6.16 37.40 -13.32
CA MET A 250 6.66 38.66 -12.72
C MET A 250 8.16 38.87 -13.00
N ALA A 251 8.97 37.81 -12.97
CA ALA A 251 10.40 37.89 -13.26
C ALA A 251 10.68 38.06 -14.76
N MET A 252 9.92 37.39 -15.64
CA MET A 252 10.10 37.34 -17.09
C MET A 252 8.83 37.81 -17.85
N PRO A 253 8.53 39.13 -17.90
CA PRO A 253 7.28 39.65 -18.49
C PRO A 253 7.08 39.38 -19.99
N THR A 254 8.12 38.94 -20.71
CA THR A 254 8.06 38.61 -22.14
C THR A 254 7.74 37.13 -22.41
N TRP A 255 7.99 36.24 -21.45
CA TRP A 255 7.81 34.80 -21.61
C TRP A 255 6.32 34.45 -21.61
N ARG A 256 5.93 33.44 -22.40
CA ARG A 256 4.61 32.80 -22.22
C ARG A 256 4.72 31.88 -21.00
N VAL A 257 3.79 31.98 -20.05
CA VAL A 257 3.88 31.17 -18.82
C VAL A 257 2.56 30.45 -18.56
N VAL A 258 2.65 29.12 -18.38
CA VAL A 258 1.50 28.25 -18.13
C VAL A 258 1.72 27.37 -16.90
N CYS A 259 0.65 27.10 -16.16
CA CYS A 259 0.61 26.18 -15.03
C CYS A 259 -0.08 24.88 -15.45
N ALA A 260 0.56 23.73 -15.17
CA ALA A 260 0.05 22.38 -15.46
C ALA A 260 -0.60 21.68 -14.25
N TYR A 261 -0.70 22.36 -13.10
CA TYR A 261 -1.30 21.90 -11.84
C TYR A 261 -0.60 20.73 -11.12
N SER A 262 0.25 19.95 -11.79
CA SER A 262 1.11 18.92 -11.19
C SER A 262 2.20 18.44 -12.15
N ALA A 263 3.32 17.93 -11.63
CA ALA A 263 4.43 17.31 -12.38
C ALA A 263 3.94 16.24 -13.35
N GLY A 264 2.90 15.48 -12.96
CA GLY A 264 2.31 14.42 -13.78
C GLY A 264 1.69 14.91 -15.08
N GLN A 265 1.24 16.18 -15.17
CA GLN A 265 0.63 16.76 -16.36
C GLN A 265 1.64 17.42 -17.30
N ILE A 266 2.79 17.88 -16.79
CA ILE A 266 3.79 18.66 -17.54
C ILE A 266 4.17 17.99 -18.88
N PRO A 267 4.42 16.67 -18.99
CA PRO A 267 4.74 16.05 -20.28
C PRO A 267 3.60 16.10 -21.31
N ALA A 268 2.34 15.99 -20.86
CA ALA A 268 1.16 16.06 -21.73
C ALA A 268 0.89 17.49 -22.20
N VAL A 269 1.01 18.46 -21.29
CA VAL A 269 0.91 19.89 -21.61
C VAL A 269 2.04 20.33 -22.55
N ALA A 270 3.27 19.87 -22.32
CA ALA A 270 4.41 20.15 -23.21
C ALA A 270 4.21 19.59 -24.63
N ALA A 271 3.76 18.34 -24.76
CA ALA A 271 3.49 17.73 -26.08
C ALA A 271 2.38 18.48 -26.84
N MET A 272 1.31 18.88 -26.13
CA MET A 272 0.23 19.69 -26.70
C MET A 272 0.72 21.08 -27.14
N LEU A 273 1.52 21.77 -26.34
CA LEU A 273 2.08 23.09 -26.70
C LEU A 273 3.09 23.01 -27.84
N ARG A 274 3.90 21.93 -27.91
CA ARG A 274 4.78 21.66 -29.07
C ARG A 274 3.98 21.44 -30.34
N ALA A 275 2.83 20.76 -30.28
CA ALA A 275 1.96 20.58 -31.43
C ALA A 275 1.30 21.90 -31.90
N GLN A 276 1.01 22.81 -30.98
CA GLN A 276 0.47 24.15 -31.30
C GLN A 276 1.54 25.12 -31.84
N ALA A 277 2.79 25.00 -31.40
CA ALA A 277 3.90 25.86 -31.80
C ALA A 277 5.20 25.03 -31.96
N PRO A 278 5.40 24.37 -33.13
CA PRO A 278 6.49 23.42 -33.35
C PRO A 278 7.89 24.00 -33.09
N ASP A 279 8.14 25.24 -33.50
CA ASP A 279 9.48 25.84 -33.47
C ASP A 279 9.77 26.67 -32.20
N ARG A 280 8.75 26.84 -31.33
CA ARG A 280 8.88 27.71 -30.15
C ARG A 280 9.69 27.05 -29.03
N PRO A 281 10.64 27.73 -28.38
CA PRO A 281 11.35 27.15 -27.23
C PRO A 281 10.37 26.81 -26.09
N LEU A 282 10.47 25.60 -25.54
CA LEU A 282 9.68 25.14 -24.40
C LEU A 282 10.61 24.88 -23.21
N LEU A 283 10.23 25.37 -22.03
CA LEU A 283 10.96 25.22 -20.77
C LEU A 283 10.04 24.51 -19.76
N ALA A 284 10.48 23.37 -19.24
CA ALA A 284 9.82 22.66 -18.15
C ALA A 284 10.37 23.21 -16.82
N ALA A 285 9.71 24.23 -16.28
CA ALA A 285 10.08 24.92 -15.04
C ALA A 285 9.50 24.18 -13.84
N VAL A 286 10.24 23.16 -13.39
CA VAL A 286 9.81 22.19 -12.37
C VAL A 286 10.50 22.42 -11.04
N ASP A 287 9.87 21.93 -9.98
CA ASP A 287 10.41 21.90 -8.62
C ASP A 287 11.71 21.08 -8.58
N HIS A 288 12.65 21.45 -7.70
CA HIS A 288 13.94 20.76 -7.59
C HIS A 288 13.85 19.50 -6.72
N ASP A 289 12.92 18.61 -7.04
CA ASP A 289 12.71 17.34 -6.36
C ASP A 289 12.76 16.14 -7.34
N GLU A 290 12.47 14.94 -6.83
CA GLU A 290 12.45 13.73 -7.64
C GLU A 290 11.24 13.68 -8.61
N ALA A 291 10.09 14.27 -8.25
CA ALA A 291 8.89 14.30 -9.08
C ALA A 291 9.07 15.25 -10.28
N GLY A 292 9.47 16.50 -10.03
CA GLY A 292 9.81 17.51 -11.02
C GLY A 292 10.92 17.04 -11.96
N THR A 293 12.01 16.48 -11.42
CA THR A 293 13.11 15.93 -12.25
C THR A 293 12.62 14.84 -13.22
N ARG A 294 11.74 13.93 -12.77
CA ARG A 294 11.12 12.91 -13.64
C ARG A 294 10.13 13.52 -14.65
N ALA A 295 9.39 14.57 -14.27
CA ALA A 295 8.47 15.27 -15.14
C ALA A 295 9.21 15.98 -16.28
N ALA A 296 10.27 16.74 -15.97
CA ALA A 296 11.09 17.42 -16.96
C ALA A 296 11.78 16.43 -17.92
N ALA A 297 12.34 15.32 -17.42
CA ALA A 297 12.93 14.28 -18.28
C ALA A 297 11.90 13.66 -19.26
N ARG A 298 10.65 13.50 -18.83
CA ARG A 298 9.55 13.04 -19.70
C ARG A 298 9.11 14.12 -20.69
N ALA A 299 9.05 15.38 -20.29
CA ALA A 299 8.70 16.51 -21.15
C ALA A 299 9.78 16.78 -22.22
N LEU A 300 11.06 16.64 -21.86
CA LEU A 300 12.18 16.66 -22.80
C LEU A 300 12.03 15.57 -23.87
N LYS A 301 11.75 14.31 -23.44
CA LYS A 301 11.54 13.19 -24.37
C LYS A 301 10.29 13.34 -25.24
N ALA A 302 9.19 13.90 -24.71
CA ALA A 302 7.91 13.99 -25.40
C ALA A 302 7.79 15.22 -26.32
N ALA A 303 8.50 16.31 -26.01
CA ALA A 303 8.24 17.62 -26.58
C ALA A 303 9.48 18.51 -26.74
N ALA A 304 10.69 17.99 -26.49
CA ALA A 304 11.92 18.78 -26.44
C ALA A 304 11.78 20.03 -25.52
N ALA A 305 11.14 19.87 -24.36
CA ALA A 305 11.05 20.92 -23.34
C ALA A 305 12.28 20.86 -22.43
N LEU A 306 13.05 21.94 -22.36
CA LEU A 306 14.32 22.03 -21.63
C LEU A 306 14.08 22.09 -20.11
N PRO A 307 14.82 21.34 -19.29
CA PRO A 307 14.61 21.32 -17.83
C PRO A 307 15.11 22.61 -17.17
N LEU A 308 14.23 23.31 -16.47
CA LEU A 308 14.56 24.49 -15.66
C LEU A 308 14.18 24.20 -14.20
N ARG A 309 15.14 24.26 -13.27
CA ARG A 309 14.94 24.01 -11.84
C ARG A 309 15.56 25.10 -10.96
N PRO A 310 15.00 25.40 -9.77
CA PRO A 310 15.66 26.27 -8.79
C PRO A 310 17.08 25.76 -8.45
N PRO A 311 18.04 26.63 -8.09
CA PRO A 311 19.40 26.20 -7.77
C PRO A 311 19.50 25.21 -6.60
N GLU A 312 18.67 25.35 -5.57
CA GLU A 312 18.74 24.54 -4.35
C GLU A 312 17.78 23.34 -4.39
N PRO A 313 18.22 22.12 -4.02
CA PRO A 313 17.34 20.95 -3.93
C PRO A 313 16.19 21.15 -2.93
N GLY A 314 14.99 20.69 -3.31
CA GLY A 314 13.79 20.73 -2.48
C GLY A 314 13.00 22.05 -2.52
N GLN A 315 13.37 23.02 -3.36
CA GLN A 315 12.62 24.27 -3.55
C GLN A 315 11.71 24.25 -4.79
N ASP A 316 10.61 24.99 -4.71
CA ASP A 316 9.81 25.45 -5.87
C ASP A 316 10.30 26.84 -6.35
N TRP A 317 9.82 27.31 -7.51
CA TRP A 317 10.28 28.59 -8.08
C TRP A 317 9.73 29.80 -7.33
N ASN A 318 8.56 29.66 -6.71
CA ASN A 318 8.00 30.69 -5.85
C ASN A 318 8.82 30.87 -4.57
N ASP A 319 9.28 29.80 -3.93
CA ASP A 319 10.01 29.84 -2.69
C ASP A 319 11.43 30.41 -2.92
N TYR A 320 12.04 30.10 -4.08
CA TYR A 320 13.24 30.82 -4.54
C TYR A 320 13.00 32.32 -4.75
N HIS A 321 11.84 32.71 -5.30
CA HIS A 321 11.42 34.11 -5.42
C HIS A 321 11.21 34.78 -4.05
N GLN A 322 10.57 34.12 -3.08
CA GLN A 322 10.40 34.65 -1.73
C GLN A 322 11.75 34.87 -1.02
N ALA A 323 12.72 33.98 -1.22
CA ALA A 323 14.04 34.09 -0.62
C ALA A 323 14.96 35.13 -1.30
N ASN A 324 14.91 35.26 -2.63
CA ASN A 324 15.91 36.03 -3.41
C ASN A 324 15.33 37.26 -4.14
N GLY A 325 14.02 37.48 -4.07
CA GLY A 325 13.31 38.55 -4.77
C GLY A 325 13.27 38.38 -6.30
N LEU A 326 12.49 39.22 -6.98
CA LEU A 326 12.32 39.15 -8.44
C LEU A 326 13.63 39.32 -9.24
N VAL A 327 14.57 40.12 -8.72
CA VAL A 327 15.88 40.35 -9.37
C VAL A 327 16.76 39.10 -9.28
N GLY A 328 16.73 38.38 -8.15
CA GLY A 328 17.42 37.10 -7.99
C GLY A 328 16.78 36.02 -8.86
N LEU A 329 15.45 35.90 -8.84
CA LEU A 329 14.72 34.96 -9.68
C LEU A 329 15.00 35.19 -11.18
N ARG A 330 14.95 36.44 -11.67
CA ARG A 330 15.26 36.75 -13.08
C ARG A 330 16.63 36.23 -13.48
N LYS A 331 17.68 36.55 -12.71
CA LYS A 331 19.05 36.10 -13.00
C LYS A 331 19.16 34.58 -13.05
N ALA A 332 18.54 33.87 -12.11
CA ALA A 332 18.54 32.41 -12.08
C ALA A 332 17.83 31.80 -13.31
N LEU A 333 16.69 32.37 -13.72
CA LEU A 333 15.95 31.93 -14.91
C LEU A 333 16.72 32.21 -16.21
N GLU A 334 17.35 33.38 -16.33
CA GLU A 334 18.18 33.77 -17.49
C GLU A 334 19.42 32.88 -17.61
N GLN A 335 20.16 32.67 -16.51
CA GLN A 335 21.34 31.78 -16.48
C GLN A 335 20.95 30.34 -16.84
N ALA A 336 19.95 29.77 -16.17
CA ALA A 336 19.52 28.39 -16.42
C ALA A 336 18.93 28.21 -17.83
N HIS A 337 18.38 29.26 -18.45
CA HIS A 337 17.96 29.21 -19.86
C HIS A 337 19.17 29.21 -20.82
N GLN A 338 20.20 30.01 -20.54
CA GLN A 338 21.42 30.08 -21.35
C GLN A 338 22.21 28.77 -21.30
N GLU A 339 22.46 28.21 -20.12
CA GLU A 339 23.17 26.93 -19.93
C GLU A 339 22.50 25.77 -20.70
N ASN A 340 21.17 25.72 -20.71
CA ASN A 340 20.38 24.75 -21.48
C ASN A 340 20.40 25.00 -23.00
N SER A 341 20.72 26.22 -23.44
CA SER A 341 20.78 26.57 -24.87
C SER A 341 22.15 26.24 -25.47
N GLU A 342 23.22 26.45 -24.72
CA GLU A 342 24.59 26.12 -25.14
C GLU A 342 24.81 24.61 -25.24
N THR A 343 24.34 23.85 -24.24
CA THR A 343 24.46 22.38 -24.19
C THR A 343 23.76 21.63 -25.33
N HIS A 344 22.74 22.22 -25.95
CA HIS A 344 22.02 21.62 -27.07
C HIS A 344 22.67 21.83 -28.46
N THR A 345 23.73 22.64 -28.56
CA THR A 345 24.45 22.86 -29.83
C THR A 345 25.62 21.90 -30.08
N ASN A 346 26.00 21.06 -29.09
CA ASN A 346 27.16 20.19 -29.17
C ASN A 346 26.85 18.75 -28.72
N PRO A 347 26.56 17.79 -29.63
CA PRO A 347 26.05 16.45 -29.28
C PRO A 347 27.05 15.47 -28.63
N LEU A 348 28.22 15.94 -28.16
CA LEU A 348 29.30 15.09 -27.66
C LEU A 348 29.92 15.64 -26.36
N ASN A 349 29.18 15.55 -25.25
CA ASN A 349 29.82 15.36 -23.94
C ASN A 349 28.89 14.71 -22.90
N PRO A 350 29.10 13.44 -22.51
CA PRO A 350 28.49 12.88 -21.30
C PRO A 350 29.05 13.60 -20.06
N LEU A 351 28.18 13.88 -19.08
CA LEU A 351 28.54 14.60 -17.85
C LEU A 351 29.72 13.94 -17.12
N ASN A 352 30.78 14.72 -16.93
CA ASN A 352 31.98 14.34 -16.21
C ASN A 352 31.69 14.36 -14.70
N PRO A 353 31.93 13.27 -13.94
CA PRO A 353 31.88 13.31 -12.48
C PRO A 353 32.93 14.27 -11.92
N LEU A 354 32.61 14.92 -10.79
CA LEU A 354 33.46 15.91 -10.16
C LEU A 354 34.84 15.37 -9.79
N ASP A 355 35.86 16.18 -10.10
CA ASP A 355 37.26 15.95 -9.78
C ASP A 355 37.49 16.03 -8.26
N THR A 356 37.84 14.89 -7.66
CA THR A 356 38.53 14.85 -6.36
C THR A 356 39.86 14.16 -6.55
N GLY A 357 40.90 14.96 -6.75
CA GLY A 357 42.23 14.47 -7.11
C GLY A 357 42.97 13.69 -5.99
N SER A 358 44.17 13.25 -6.36
CA SER A 358 45.19 12.60 -5.52
C SER A 358 45.02 11.10 -5.22
N GLN A 359 45.41 10.26 -6.18
CA GLN A 359 46.05 8.98 -5.83
C GLN A 359 47.36 9.24 -5.05
N PRO A 360 47.81 8.26 -4.24
CA PRO A 360 49.00 7.55 -4.71
C PRO A 360 48.86 6.02 -4.66
N SER A 361 49.46 5.39 -5.69
CA SER A 361 49.60 3.95 -5.83
C SER A 361 50.62 3.38 -4.83
N ARG A 362 50.23 2.35 -4.05
CA ARG A 362 50.92 1.05 -3.87
C ARG A 362 50.39 0.27 -2.65
N ASN A 363 49.86 -0.93 -2.90
CA ASN A 363 49.88 -2.07 -1.98
C ASN A 363 51.16 -2.89 -2.32
N PRO A 364 51.75 -3.74 -1.43
CA PRO A 364 51.04 -4.73 -0.62
C PRO A 364 51.41 -4.79 0.88
N LEU A 365 50.42 -5.11 1.70
CA LEU A 365 50.57 -5.52 3.10
C LEU A 365 51.22 -6.90 3.24
N ALA A 366 51.98 -7.09 4.34
CA ALA A 366 52.63 -8.34 4.70
C ALA A 366 51.88 -9.12 5.81
N LYS A 367 52.05 -10.44 5.74
CA LYS A 367 51.81 -11.54 6.70
C LYS A 367 51.45 -11.22 8.16
N LEU A 368 50.52 -12.03 8.71
CA LEU A 368 50.48 -12.69 10.05
C LEU A 368 49.07 -13.37 10.17
N SER A 369 48.79 -14.58 10.65
CA SER A 369 49.51 -15.87 10.81
C SER A 369 48.45 -16.99 10.99
N GLN A 370 48.69 -18.22 10.53
CA GLN A 370 47.86 -19.41 10.83
C GLN A 370 48.12 -19.93 12.27
N PRO A 371 47.22 -20.77 12.82
CA PRO A 371 47.39 -22.23 12.79
C PRO A 371 46.09 -22.95 12.30
N GLU A 372 46.06 -24.22 11.89
CA GLU A 372 47.06 -25.30 11.83
C GLU A 372 46.62 -26.24 10.66
N GLU A 373 47.55 -26.74 9.85
CA GLU A 373 47.22 -27.50 8.63
C GLU A 373 47.14 -29.01 8.87
N GLN A 374 46.05 -29.64 8.44
CA GLN A 374 46.05 -31.06 8.04
C GLN A 374 46.11 -31.11 6.51
N GLN A 375 47.01 -31.93 5.99
CA GLN A 375 47.32 -31.99 4.56
C GLN A 375 46.20 -32.70 3.78
N GLU A 376 45.51 -31.96 2.92
CA GLU A 376 44.83 -32.51 1.73
C GLU A 376 45.59 -32.05 0.49
N GLU A 377 45.76 -32.93 -0.50
CA GLU A 377 46.48 -32.62 -1.73
C GLU A 377 45.69 -31.58 -2.55
N GLU A 378 46.21 -30.35 -2.66
CA GLU A 378 45.59 -29.29 -3.48
C GLU A 378 45.58 -29.69 -4.96
N SER A 379 44.40 -30.06 -5.45
CA SER A 379 44.10 -30.15 -6.88
C SER A 379 44.43 -28.83 -7.57
N ALA A 380 45.29 -28.86 -8.59
CA ALA A 380 45.59 -27.71 -9.46
C ALA A 380 44.42 -27.33 -10.40
N LEU A 381 43.23 -27.88 -10.17
CA LEU A 381 41.98 -27.61 -10.86
C LEU A 381 40.95 -27.13 -9.84
N GLY A 382 40.21 -26.06 -10.16
CA GLY A 382 39.10 -25.57 -9.33
C GLY A 382 38.01 -26.62 -9.15
N ALA A 383 37.23 -26.53 -8.06
CA ALA A 383 36.34 -27.62 -7.62
C ALA A 383 35.18 -27.96 -8.59
N LEU A 384 34.94 -27.16 -9.64
CA LEU A 384 33.97 -27.45 -10.69
C LEU A 384 34.60 -28.11 -11.92
N VAL A 385 35.92 -28.18 -12.04
CA VAL A 385 36.62 -28.81 -13.16
C VAL A 385 37.01 -30.25 -12.80
N TYR A 386 36.78 -31.18 -13.73
CA TYR A 386 37.29 -32.55 -13.63
C TYR A 386 38.02 -32.94 -14.92
N GLU A 387 39.03 -33.79 -14.79
CA GLU A 387 39.76 -34.36 -15.91
C GLU A 387 39.14 -35.72 -16.30
N THR A 388 38.93 -35.94 -17.60
CA THR A 388 38.46 -37.23 -18.12
C THR A 388 39.61 -38.22 -18.22
N GLU A 389 39.29 -39.52 -18.39
CA GLU A 389 40.27 -40.59 -18.67
C GLU A 389 41.19 -40.33 -19.88
N LYS A 390 40.86 -39.34 -20.72
CA LYS A 390 41.63 -38.93 -21.92
C LYS A 390 42.47 -37.66 -21.71
N GLY A 391 42.45 -37.06 -20.53
CA GLY A 391 43.09 -35.77 -20.26
C GLY A 391 42.28 -34.53 -20.64
N ASP A 392 41.08 -34.68 -21.24
CA ASP A 392 40.21 -33.51 -21.47
C ASP A 392 39.72 -32.97 -20.12
N LYS A 393 39.99 -31.69 -19.83
CA LYS A 393 39.38 -30.96 -18.71
C LYS A 393 37.96 -30.53 -19.07
N ARG A 394 36.99 -30.75 -18.18
CA ARG A 394 35.57 -30.41 -18.40
C ARG A 394 34.93 -29.83 -17.14
N LEU A 395 33.92 -28.98 -17.33
CA LEU A 395 33.06 -28.55 -16.24
C LEU A 395 32.15 -29.69 -15.78
N THR A 396 32.02 -29.80 -14.46
CA THR A 396 31.04 -30.62 -13.76
C THR A 396 29.63 -30.19 -14.14
N ILE A 397 28.70 -31.13 -14.32
CA ILE A 397 27.30 -30.82 -14.65
C ILE A 397 26.63 -29.94 -13.58
N GLU A 398 25.68 -29.09 -13.99
CA GLU A 398 25.04 -28.05 -13.17
C GLU A 398 24.44 -28.61 -11.87
N SER A 399 23.91 -29.84 -11.90
CA SER A 399 23.29 -30.49 -10.75
C SER A 399 24.27 -30.92 -9.64
N LYS A 400 25.51 -31.25 -10.02
CA LYS A 400 26.61 -31.52 -9.07
C LYS A 400 27.28 -30.20 -8.65
N ALA A 401 27.51 -29.31 -9.62
CA ALA A 401 28.07 -27.98 -9.38
C ALA A 401 27.23 -27.17 -8.37
N ALA A 402 25.90 -27.24 -8.44
CA ALA A 402 25.00 -26.63 -7.47
C ALA A 402 25.24 -27.09 -6.03
N VAL A 403 25.61 -28.36 -5.80
CA VAL A 403 25.93 -28.87 -4.46
C VAL A 403 27.28 -28.34 -3.98
N ILE A 404 28.28 -28.31 -4.88
CA ILE A 404 29.63 -27.80 -4.60
C ILE A 404 29.58 -26.31 -4.26
N VAL A 405 28.97 -25.50 -5.14
CA VAL A 405 28.79 -24.05 -4.95
C VAL A 405 27.99 -23.75 -3.68
N ALA A 406 26.89 -24.46 -3.43
CA ALA A 406 26.11 -24.31 -2.19
C ALA A 406 26.95 -24.60 -0.93
N ASN A 407 27.84 -25.60 -0.97
CA ASN A 407 28.74 -25.87 0.15
C ASN A 407 29.79 -24.76 0.33
N LEU A 408 30.34 -24.20 -0.76
CA LEU A 408 31.35 -23.13 -0.73
C LEU A 408 30.80 -21.76 -0.29
N VAL A 409 29.50 -21.48 -0.51
CA VAL A 409 28.83 -20.26 0.00
C VAL A 409 28.06 -20.48 1.30
N ARG A 410 28.07 -21.71 1.86
CA ARG A 410 27.35 -22.04 3.10
C ARG A 410 27.84 -21.15 4.25
N GLY A 411 26.91 -20.53 4.97
CA GLY A 411 27.22 -19.58 6.04
C GLY A 411 27.68 -18.19 5.55
N ARG A 412 27.68 -17.95 4.24
CA ARG A 412 27.81 -16.62 3.62
C ARG A 412 26.50 -16.19 2.94
N LEU A 413 25.77 -17.15 2.39
CA LEU A 413 24.51 -16.96 1.67
C LEU A 413 23.45 -17.98 2.12
N ALA A 414 22.20 -17.54 2.20
CA ALA A 414 21.00 -18.36 2.38
C ALA A 414 19.87 -17.85 1.47
N LEU A 415 18.83 -18.65 1.27
CA LEU A 415 17.67 -18.33 0.43
C LEU A 415 16.39 -18.63 1.21
N ASP A 416 15.58 -17.61 1.45
CA ASP A 416 14.18 -17.77 1.81
C ASP A 416 13.42 -18.25 0.56
N ALA A 417 12.99 -19.52 0.58
CA ALA A 417 12.33 -20.16 -0.54
C ALA A 417 10.84 -19.75 -0.69
N GLU A 418 10.22 -19.24 0.37
CA GLU A 418 8.82 -18.82 0.37
C GLU A 418 8.67 -17.39 -0.15
N ALA A 419 9.54 -16.49 0.32
CA ALA A 419 9.66 -15.13 -0.20
C ALA A 419 10.43 -15.07 -1.55
N GLY A 420 11.18 -16.11 -1.89
CA GLY A 420 12.08 -16.13 -3.06
C GLY A 420 13.23 -15.11 -2.94
N ALA A 421 13.74 -14.87 -1.73
CA ALA A 421 14.67 -13.79 -1.42
C ALA A 421 16.00 -14.30 -0.85
N TRP A 422 17.11 -13.81 -1.39
CA TRP A 422 18.45 -14.10 -0.86
C TRP A 422 18.71 -13.37 0.45
N LEU A 423 19.44 -14.03 1.35
CA LEU A 423 19.89 -13.51 2.65
C LEU A 423 21.43 -13.55 2.67
N LEU A 424 22.08 -12.42 2.97
CA LEU A 424 23.54 -12.31 2.99
C LEU A 424 24.07 -12.24 4.42
N TRP A 425 25.11 -12.99 4.75
CA TRP A 425 25.70 -12.95 6.09
C TRP A 425 26.55 -11.69 6.31
N CYS A 426 26.06 -10.77 7.14
CA CYS A 426 26.67 -9.47 7.41
C CYS A 426 27.43 -9.42 8.76
N LYS A 427 28.00 -10.55 9.21
CA LYS A 427 28.72 -10.78 10.49
C LYS A 427 27.88 -10.62 11.78
N THR A 428 26.81 -9.84 11.77
CA THR A 428 25.88 -9.65 12.90
C THR A 428 24.54 -10.34 12.68
N HIS A 429 24.04 -10.30 11.44
CA HIS A 429 22.74 -10.82 11.03
C HIS A 429 22.76 -11.28 9.56
N TRP A 430 21.70 -11.94 9.14
CA TRP A 430 21.41 -12.30 7.76
C TRP A 430 20.61 -11.19 7.08
N GLU A 431 21.23 -10.34 6.27
CA GLU A 431 20.59 -9.18 5.66
C GLU A 431 19.74 -9.57 4.42
N PRO A 432 18.40 -9.36 4.42
CA PRO A 432 17.55 -9.71 3.30
C PRO A 432 17.77 -8.82 2.07
N GLN A 433 17.99 -9.44 0.91
CA GLN A 433 18.32 -8.75 -0.33
C GLN A 433 17.06 -8.38 -1.13
N THR A 434 16.66 -7.10 -1.05
CA THR A 434 15.60 -6.53 -1.88
C THR A 434 15.98 -6.45 -3.37
N ILE A 435 17.27 -6.39 -3.67
CA ILE A 435 17.86 -6.53 -5.00
C ILE A 435 18.95 -7.61 -4.92
N PRO A 436 18.88 -8.70 -5.71
CA PRO A 436 19.74 -9.88 -5.54
C PRO A 436 21.20 -9.70 -5.97
N ALA A 437 21.58 -8.53 -6.50
CA ALA A 437 22.87 -8.29 -7.14
C ALA A 437 24.11 -8.68 -6.29
N ALA A 438 24.07 -8.50 -4.96
CA ALA A 438 25.17 -8.91 -4.08
C ALA A 438 25.28 -10.45 -3.94
N ALA A 439 24.14 -11.14 -3.90
CA ALA A 439 24.07 -12.61 -3.86
C ALA A 439 24.45 -13.23 -5.22
N GLU A 440 23.95 -12.66 -6.32
CA GLU A 440 24.28 -13.07 -7.69
C GLU A 440 25.78 -12.87 -7.97
N LYS A 441 26.35 -11.73 -7.56
CA LYS A 441 27.79 -11.51 -7.65
C LYS A 441 28.57 -12.56 -6.85
N LEU A 442 28.20 -12.82 -5.59
CA LEU A 442 28.88 -13.83 -4.77
C LEU A 442 28.87 -15.22 -5.42
N LEU A 443 27.74 -15.60 -6.03
CA LEU A 443 27.60 -16.87 -6.74
C LEU A 443 28.44 -16.90 -8.02
N ALA A 444 28.48 -15.81 -8.78
CA ALA A 444 29.33 -15.66 -9.96
C ALA A 444 30.82 -15.73 -9.59
N ASP A 445 31.28 -14.97 -8.59
CA ASP A 445 32.67 -14.93 -8.11
C ASP A 445 33.16 -16.34 -7.66
N VAL A 446 32.29 -17.15 -7.06
CA VAL A 446 32.62 -18.55 -6.70
C VAL A 446 32.63 -19.46 -7.92
N VAL A 447 31.63 -19.38 -8.81
CA VAL A 447 31.61 -20.22 -10.02
C VAL A 447 32.80 -19.92 -10.93
N ASP A 448 33.21 -18.65 -11.04
CA ASP A 448 34.39 -18.23 -11.80
C ASP A 448 35.66 -18.91 -11.28
N ARG A 449 36.00 -18.66 -10.01
CA ARG A 449 37.19 -19.22 -9.35
C ARG A 449 37.25 -20.75 -9.43
N GLU A 450 36.14 -21.43 -9.15
CA GLU A 450 36.10 -22.90 -9.16
C GLU A 450 36.03 -23.50 -10.57
N SER A 451 35.83 -22.69 -11.61
CA SER A 451 35.86 -23.10 -13.02
C SER A 451 37.21 -22.91 -13.70
N ASP A 452 38.20 -22.32 -13.01
CA ASP A 452 39.55 -22.09 -13.53
C ASP A 452 40.26 -23.43 -13.85
N PRO A 453 40.93 -23.58 -15.01
CA PRO A 453 41.22 -22.57 -16.04
C PRO A 453 40.25 -22.55 -17.23
N LEU A 454 39.08 -23.18 -17.14
CA LEU A 454 38.11 -23.27 -18.25
C LEU A 454 37.18 -22.06 -18.35
N GLY A 455 36.87 -21.42 -17.22
CA GLY A 455 35.79 -20.44 -17.13
C GLY A 455 34.41 -21.08 -17.34
N PHE A 456 33.36 -20.26 -17.46
CA PHE A 456 31.99 -20.73 -17.63
C PHE A 456 31.15 -19.83 -18.57
N LYS A 457 30.03 -20.37 -19.06
CA LYS A 457 29.02 -19.60 -19.82
C LYS A 457 27.92 -19.12 -18.88
N VAL A 458 27.35 -17.94 -19.10
CA VAL A 458 26.26 -17.38 -18.27
C VAL A 458 25.09 -18.37 -18.07
N GLY A 459 24.73 -19.15 -19.10
CA GLY A 459 23.69 -20.18 -18.98
C GLY A 459 23.98 -21.29 -17.96
N TYR A 460 25.26 -21.62 -17.74
CA TYR A 460 25.71 -22.59 -16.74
C TYR A 460 25.51 -22.05 -15.31
N LEU A 461 25.92 -20.80 -15.06
CA LEU A 461 25.65 -20.11 -13.79
C LEU A 461 24.13 -20.05 -13.52
N ASN A 462 23.33 -19.64 -14.51
CA ASN A 462 21.88 -19.60 -14.38
C ASN A 462 21.29 -20.99 -14.05
N GLY A 463 21.80 -22.06 -14.65
CA GLY A 463 21.43 -23.44 -14.33
C GLY A 463 21.79 -23.85 -12.90
N VAL A 464 23.00 -23.54 -12.46
CA VAL A 464 23.49 -23.77 -11.10
C VAL A 464 22.61 -23.04 -10.07
N VAL A 465 22.37 -21.74 -10.24
CA VAL A 465 21.55 -20.92 -9.33
C VAL A 465 20.10 -21.41 -9.30
N ALA A 466 19.52 -21.77 -10.45
CA ALA A 466 18.17 -22.32 -10.52
C ALA A 466 18.05 -23.67 -9.78
N ILE A 467 19.09 -24.51 -9.81
CA ILE A 467 19.09 -25.79 -9.07
C ILE A 467 19.29 -25.57 -7.57
N ILE A 468 20.17 -24.64 -7.14
CA ILE A 468 20.33 -24.25 -5.73
C ILE A 468 18.98 -23.82 -5.16
N SER A 469 18.26 -22.97 -5.89
CA SER A 469 16.95 -22.46 -5.49
C SER A 469 15.89 -23.55 -5.44
N LYS A 470 15.70 -24.32 -6.54
CA LYS A 470 14.67 -25.35 -6.64
C LYS A 470 14.87 -26.55 -5.71
N ARG A 471 16.10 -26.83 -5.29
CA ARG A 471 16.42 -27.91 -4.34
C ARG A 471 16.59 -27.44 -2.90
N GLY A 472 16.44 -26.13 -2.62
CA GLY A 472 16.61 -25.58 -1.28
C GLY A 472 17.98 -25.87 -0.66
N LEU A 473 19.07 -25.80 -1.44
CA LEU A 473 20.41 -26.21 -0.98
C LEU A 473 21.05 -25.24 0.04
N LEU A 474 20.47 -24.05 0.18
CA LEU A 474 20.91 -22.97 1.07
C LEU A 474 19.73 -22.46 1.92
N PRO A 475 19.11 -23.29 2.78
CA PRO A 475 18.01 -22.83 3.61
C PRO A 475 18.51 -21.77 4.63
N PRO A 476 17.63 -20.88 5.14
CA PRO A 476 17.96 -20.03 6.27
C PRO A 476 18.31 -20.87 7.50
N PRO A 477 19.10 -20.35 8.46
CA PRO A 477 19.29 -21.05 9.73
C PRO A 477 17.97 -21.12 10.50
N GLN A 478 17.89 -22.03 11.48
CA GLN A 478 16.82 -21.95 12.47
C GLN A 478 17.01 -20.68 13.30
N TRP A 479 16.03 -19.78 13.23
CA TRP A 479 16.04 -18.53 13.98
C TRP A 479 16.01 -18.84 15.49
N PRO A 480 16.99 -18.34 16.28
CA PRO A 480 16.97 -18.54 17.72
C PRO A 480 15.81 -17.77 18.34
N THR A 481 15.11 -18.40 19.28
CA THR A 481 14.16 -17.72 20.15
C THR A 481 14.89 -17.10 21.35
N ARG A 482 14.24 -16.15 22.05
CA ARG A 482 14.72 -15.51 23.28
C ARG A 482 16.07 -14.75 23.18
N VAL A 483 16.47 -14.27 21.99
CA VAL A 483 17.65 -13.40 21.81
C VAL A 483 17.33 -12.13 21.05
N VAL A 484 18.05 -11.04 21.33
CA VAL A 484 17.99 -9.78 20.59
C VAL A 484 19.35 -9.49 19.94
N PRO A 485 19.40 -9.22 18.62
CA PRO A 485 20.63 -8.98 17.88
C PRO A 485 21.06 -7.51 17.93
N PHE A 486 22.27 -7.24 18.39
CA PHE A 486 22.90 -5.92 18.48
C PHE A 486 24.19 -5.86 17.64
N ALA A 487 24.69 -4.64 17.40
CA ALA A 487 25.93 -4.42 16.65
C ALA A 487 27.18 -5.04 17.30
N ASN A 488 27.14 -5.37 18.59
CA ASN A 488 28.23 -6.05 19.32
C ASN A 488 27.97 -7.54 19.63
N GLY A 489 26.81 -8.11 19.26
CA GLY A 489 26.49 -9.52 19.50
C GLY A 489 25.00 -9.79 19.75
N LEU A 490 24.69 -11.03 20.09
CA LEU A 490 23.34 -11.49 20.43
C LEU A 490 23.18 -11.43 21.96
N VAL A 491 22.22 -10.65 22.46
CA VAL A 491 21.88 -10.60 23.89
C VAL A 491 20.80 -11.62 24.17
N ASP A 492 21.09 -12.52 25.10
CA ASP A 492 20.18 -13.52 25.62
C ASP A 492 19.19 -12.87 26.60
N LEU A 493 17.88 -13.04 26.38
CA LEU A 493 16.83 -12.32 27.12
C LEU A 493 16.60 -12.83 28.54
N ASP A 494 17.16 -13.99 28.91
CA ASP A 494 16.97 -14.61 30.23
C ASP A 494 18.17 -14.37 31.14
N SER A 495 19.38 -14.36 30.56
CA SER A 495 20.64 -14.19 31.28
C SER A 495 21.27 -12.80 31.10
N THR A 496 20.77 -11.98 30.18
CA THR A 496 21.33 -10.69 29.72
C THR A 496 22.77 -10.77 29.20
N ARG A 497 23.28 -11.99 28.95
CA ARG A 497 24.63 -12.23 28.46
C ARG A 497 24.71 -11.98 26.96
N ILE A 498 25.82 -11.39 26.51
CA ILE A 498 26.11 -11.20 25.10
C ILE A 498 26.96 -12.36 24.55
N ALA A 499 26.54 -12.92 23.42
CA ALA A 499 27.24 -13.95 22.68
C ALA A 499 27.61 -13.45 21.27
N GLN A 500 28.67 -14.01 20.68
CA GLN A 500 29.04 -13.65 19.31
C GLN A 500 28.01 -14.18 18.31
N ALA A 501 27.57 -13.33 17.38
CA ALA A 501 26.72 -13.74 16.28
C ALA A 501 27.48 -14.65 15.31
N THR A 502 26.84 -15.72 14.86
CA THR A 502 27.40 -16.68 13.88
C THR A 502 26.34 -17.03 12.84
N PRO A 503 26.71 -17.48 11.64
CA PRO A 503 25.74 -17.84 10.60
C PRO A 503 24.67 -18.86 11.04
N LYS A 504 24.97 -19.71 12.04
CA LYS A 504 24.06 -20.72 12.59
C LYS A 504 23.11 -20.20 13.69
N ARG A 505 23.41 -19.06 14.30
CA ARG A 505 22.71 -18.54 15.50
C ARG A 505 22.25 -17.08 15.37
N ALA A 506 22.42 -16.46 14.21
CA ALA A 506 22.01 -15.08 14.00
C ALA A 506 20.61 -14.99 13.38
N LEU A 507 19.93 -13.88 13.67
CA LEU A 507 18.65 -13.52 13.10
C LEU A 507 18.81 -12.85 11.73
N ASP A 508 17.69 -12.56 11.08
CA ASP A 508 17.57 -11.82 9.80
C ASP A 508 17.57 -10.29 9.95
N TRP A 509 17.81 -9.79 11.16
CA TRP A 509 17.91 -8.37 11.49
C TRP A 509 18.94 -8.14 12.61
N ALA A 510 19.41 -6.91 12.75
CA ALA A 510 20.20 -6.45 13.91
C ALA A 510 19.85 -5.00 14.24
N LEU A 511 19.82 -4.67 15.53
CA LEU A 511 19.77 -3.29 16.01
C LEU A 511 21.13 -2.61 15.74
N PRO A 512 21.14 -1.34 15.30
CA PRO A 512 22.39 -0.62 15.00
C PRO A 512 23.19 -0.25 16.26
N HIS A 513 22.60 -0.41 17.43
CA HIS A 513 23.17 -0.05 18.73
C HIS A 513 24.09 -1.13 19.27
N ARG A 514 25.07 -0.73 20.09
CA ARG A 514 25.82 -1.66 20.94
C ARG A 514 25.08 -1.79 22.26
N PHE A 515 24.88 -3.01 22.74
CA PHE A 515 24.34 -3.25 24.06
C PHE A 515 25.36 -2.83 25.14
N ASP A 516 24.94 -1.95 26.05
CA ASP A 516 25.69 -1.51 27.23
C ASP A 516 24.79 -1.60 28.47
N PRO A 517 25.00 -2.58 29.37
CA PRO A 517 24.14 -2.81 30.53
C PRO A 517 24.25 -1.73 31.62
N ARG A 518 25.12 -0.72 31.46
CA ARG A 518 25.29 0.39 32.41
C ARG A 518 24.59 1.68 31.98
N ALA A 519 24.10 1.75 30.75
CA ALA A 519 23.44 2.94 30.23
C ALA A 519 22.08 3.17 30.90
N THR A 520 21.70 4.45 31.06
CA THR A 520 20.41 4.88 31.62
C THR A 520 19.76 5.93 30.72
N CYS A 521 18.45 6.14 30.88
CA CYS A 521 17.64 7.00 30.00
C CYS A 521 16.73 8.01 30.75
N PRO A 522 17.26 8.81 31.69
CA PRO A 522 16.45 9.72 32.49
C PRO A 522 15.74 10.79 31.63
N THR A 523 16.36 11.30 30.57
CA THR A 523 15.77 12.32 29.69
C THR A 523 14.63 11.73 28.86
N ILE A 524 14.79 10.52 28.33
CA ILE A 524 13.70 9.82 27.61
C ILE A 524 12.51 9.56 28.54
N LYS A 525 12.73 9.06 29.77
CA LYS A 525 11.65 8.81 30.74
C LYS A 525 10.91 10.11 31.10
N ALA A 526 11.65 11.18 31.39
CA ALA A 526 11.06 12.49 31.69
C ALA A 526 10.30 13.10 30.50
N TRP A 527 10.80 12.89 29.28
CA TRP A 527 10.15 13.34 28.06
C TRP A 527 8.86 12.56 27.77
N LEU A 528 8.87 11.22 27.91
CA LEU A 528 7.67 10.39 27.73
C LEU A 528 6.55 10.80 28.69
N ARG A 529 6.85 10.96 29.98
CA ARG A 529 5.89 11.48 30.98
C ARG A 529 5.28 12.81 30.55
N ARG A 530 6.12 13.77 30.15
CA ARG A 530 5.66 15.09 29.67
C ARG A 530 4.86 15.04 28.36
N ALA A 531 5.14 14.06 27.49
CA ALA A 531 4.47 13.94 26.20
C ALA A 531 3.02 13.43 26.32
N VAL A 532 2.72 12.65 27.37
CA VAL A 532 1.39 12.04 27.59
C VAL A 532 0.61 12.64 28.77
N ALA A 533 1.24 13.43 29.63
CA ALA A 533 0.56 14.19 30.69
C ALA A 533 -0.39 15.23 30.08
N ASP A 534 -1.62 15.28 30.59
CA ASP A 534 -2.63 16.29 30.24
C ASP A 534 -2.85 17.22 31.44
N ASP A 535 -2.28 18.44 31.40
CA ASP A 535 -2.38 19.42 32.50
C ASP A 535 -3.84 19.81 32.85
N ALA A 536 -4.84 19.37 32.07
CA ALA A 536 -6.27 19.59 32.28
C ALA A 536 -7.02 18.40 32.91
N LYS A 537 -6.37 17.24 33.14
CA LYS A 537 -6.94 16.07 33.83
C LYS A 537 -6.08 15.70 35.04
N ASP A 538 -6.71 15.22 36.11
CA ASP A 538 -6.01 14.67 37.28
C ASP A 538 -5.76 13.16 37.07
N ASP A 539 -4.93 12.84 36.08
CA ASP A 539 -4.65 11.46 35.66
C ASP A 539 -3.14 11.13 35.66
N ASP A 540 -2.78 9.96 36.17
CA ASP A 540 -1.35 9.57 36.28
C ASP A 540 -0.76 9.30 34.89
N PRO A 541 0.24 10.05 34.40
CA PRO A 541 0.90 9.77 33.12
C PRO A 541 1.60 8.40 33.07
N GLU A 542 1.94 7.80 34.22
CA GLU A 542 2.82 6.63 34.29
C GLU A 542 2.23 5.39 33.61
N GLU A 543 0.93 5.12 33.74
CA GLU A 543 0.32 3.93 33.10
C GLU A 543 0.47 3.95 31.57
N THR A 544 0.38 5.12 30.94
CA THR A 544 0.57 5.25 29.49
C THR A 544 2.05 5.30 29.11
N VAL A 545 2.93 5.80 29.99
CA VAL A 545 4.37 5.64 29.81
C VAL A 545 4.77 4.16 29.83
N GLU A 546 4.20 3.37 30.73
CA GLU A 546 4.41 1.91 30.80
C GLU A 546 3.78 1.16 29.62
N LEU A 547 2.63 1.59 29.09
CA LEU A 547 2.10 1.07 27.81
C LEU A 547 3.07 1.36 26.64
N LEU A 548 3.57 2.60 26.52
CA LEU A 548 4.54 2.96 25.48
C LEU A 548 5.87 2.21 25.65
N ARG A 549 6.32 2.00 26.89
CA ARG A 549 7.47 1.15 27.23
C ARG A 549 7.25 -0.30 26.78
N ALA A 550 6.09 -0.89 27.07
CA ALA A 550 5.74 -2.24 26.63
C ALA A 550 5.70 -2.37 25.10
N TRP A 551 5.12 -1.39 24.41
CA TRP A 551 5.08 -1.37 22.95
C TRP A 551 6.49 -1.26 22.33
N LEU A 552 7.36 -0.40 22.88
CA LEU A 552 8.77 -0.30 22.48
C LEU A 552 9.57 -1.59 22.82
N ALA A 553 9.26 -2.25 23.94
CA ALA A 553 9.83 -3.53 24.30
C ALA A 553 9.45 -4.63 23.30
N ALA A 554 8.18 -4.72 22.90
CA ALA A 554 7.72 -5.63 21.86
C ALA A 554 8.41 -5.39 20.52
N LEU A 555 8.55 -4.11 20.13
CA LEU A 555 9.24 -3.69 18.92
C LEU A 555 10.69 -4.22 18.88
N VAL A 556 11.42 -4.04 19.98
CA VAL A 556 12.83 -4.45 20.15
C VAL A 556 13.02 -5.96 20.36
N ARG A 557 12.09 -6.65 21.02
CA ARG A 557 12.20 -8.09 21.35
C ARG A 557 11.88 -9.04 20.19
N GLY A 558 11.36 -8.54 19.06
CA GLY A 558 10.94 -9.40 17.95
C GLY A 558 9.45 -9.78 17.96
N LEU A 559 8.67 -9.31 18.93
CA LEU A 559 7.35 -9.89 19.23
C LEU A 559 6.31 -9.58 18.16
N SER A 560 5.55 -10.61 17.77
CA SER A 560 4.29 -10.45 17.06
C SER A 560 3.15 -10.27 18.08
N ILE A 561 2.64 -9.05 18.13
CA ILE A 561 1.45 -8.65 18.88
C ILE A 561 0.50 -8.02 17.87
N GLN A 562 -0.76 -8.46 17.82
CA GLN A 562 -1.70 -8.08 16.75
C GLN A 562 -2.32 -6.68 16.98
N VAL A 563 -1.47 -5.67 17.23
CA VAL A 563 -1.86 -4.30 17.55
C VAL A 563 -1.02 -3.28 16.78
N PHE A 564 -1.59 -2.10 16.54
CA PHE A 564 -0.92 -0.93 16.01
C PHE A 564 -1.10 0.29 16.92
N LEU A 565 -0.03 1.05 17.10
CA LEU A 565 -0.01 2.25 17.92
C LEU A 565 -0.38 3.47 17.06
N VAL A 566 -1.38 4.23 17.50
CA VAL A 566 -1.82 5.48 16.89
C VAL A 566 -1.51 6.63 17.85
N LEU A 567 -0.67 7.56 17.42
CA LEU A 567 -0.41 8.80 18.15
C LEU A 567 -1.33 9.91 17.62
N ILE A 568 -2.13 10.52 18.50
CA ILE A 568 -3.02 11.63 18.17
C ILE A 568 -2.68 12.89 18.99
N GLY A 569 -2.88 14.08 18.42
CA GLY A 569 -2.60 15.34 19.09
C GLY A 569 -2.41 16.50 18.12
N ARG A 570 -2.15 17.71 18.61
CA ARG A 570 -1.95 18.90 17.76
C ARG A 570 -0.59 18.92 17.06
N GLY A 571 -0.41 19.84 16.12
CA GLY A 571 0.89 20.09 15.48
C GLY A 571 1.93 20.52 16.51
N GLY A 572 3.11 19.89 16.49
CA GLY A 572 4.17 20.16 17.47
C GLY A 572 4.03 19.43 18.82
N SER A 573 3.11 18.47 18.95
CA SER A 573 2.91 17.72 20.21
C SER A 573 3.89 16.59 20.50
N GLY A 574 4.98 16.45 19.73
CA GLY A 574 6.00 15.40 19.97
C GLY A 574 5.73 14.04 19.32
N LYS A 575 4.58 13.81 18.66
CA LYS A 575 4.28 12.55 17.94
C LYS A 575 5.39 12.14 16.97
N GLY A 576 5.86 13.08 16.16
CA GLY A 576 6.95 12.86 15.20
C GLY A 576 8.30 12.56 15.88
N THR A 577 8.52 13.09 17.09
CA THR A 577 9.71 12.78 17.90
C THR A 577 9.62 11.37 18.47
N PHE A 578 8.43 10.89 18.90
CA PHE A 578 8.25 9.48 19.28
C PHE A 578 8.49 8.55 18.07
N GLN A 579 7.92 8.88 16.91
CA GLN A 579 8.14 8.14 15.68
C GLN A 579 9.62 8.01 15.31
N ARG A 580 10.38 9.11 15.38
CA ARG A 580 11.81 9.12 15.06
C ARG A 580 12.65 8.44 16.14
N LEU A 581 12.27 8.53 17.43
CA LEU A 581 12.86 7.73 18.51
C LEU A 581 12.66 6.22 18.27
N ALA A 582 11.46 5.78 17.89
CA ALA A 582 11.17 4.38 17.59
C ALA A 582 11.95 3.88 16.35
N ALA A 583 12.03 4.70 15.29
CA ALA A 583 12.83 4.40 14.10
C ALA A 583 14.34 4.38 14.39
N ALA A 584 14.83 5.27 15.25
CA ALA A 584 16.23 5.28 15.69
C ALA A 584 16.55 4.06 16.56
N LEU A 585 15.64 3.67 17.45
CA LEU A 585 15.76 2.49 18.32
C LEU A 585 15.96 1.19 17.53
N VAL A 586 15.15 0.93 16.49
CA VAL A 586 15.35 -0.24 15.61
C VAL A 586 16.35 -0.01 14.48
N GLY A 587 16.60 1.23 14.11
CA GLY A 587 17.41 1.62 12.95
C GLY A 587 16.62 1.68 11.64
N LEU A 588 17.03 2.59 10.75
CA LEU A 588 16.37 2.81 9.45
C LEU A 588 16.35 1.56 8.57
N ARG A 589 17.34 0.66 8.65
CA ARG A 589 17.34 -0.61 7.90
C ARG A 589 16.17 -1.52 8.28
N ASN A 590 15.73 -1.47 9.54
CA ASN A 590 14.62 -2.26 10.07
C ASN A 590 13.27 -1.51 10.01
N THR A 591 13.23 -0.32 9.43
CA THR A 591 12.05 0.53 9.33
C THR A 591 11.58 0.64 7.88
N ALA A 592 10.27 0.53 7.67
CA ALA A 592 9.59 0.98 6.45
C ALA A 592 8.76 2.23 6.77
N ILE A 593 8.62 3.13 5.79
CA ILE A 593 7.74 4.30 5.86
C ILE A 593 6.76 4.22 4.69
N SER A 594 5.48 4.43 4.98
CA SER A 594 4.40 4.38 4.00
C SER A 594 3.21 5.28 4.41
N THR A 595 2.13 5.24 3.63
CA THR A 595 0.84 5.86 3.92
C THR A 595 -0.27 4.80 3.86
N ILE A 596 -1.45 5.04 4.44
CA ILE A 596 -2.56 4.07 4.30
C ILE A 596 -2.96 3.93 2.83
N ARG A 597 -2.92 5.05 2.08
CA ARG A 597 -3.17 5.06 0.64
C ARG A 597 -2.23 4.13 -0.11
N ASP A 598 -0.93 4.25 0.08
CA ASP A 598 0.04 3.44 -0.66
C ASP A 598 -0.07 1.96 -0.30
N LEU A 599 -0.27 1.63 0.98
CA LEU A 599 -0.46 0.24 1.42
C LEU A 599 -1.68 -0.43 0.78
N GLU A 600 -2.78 0.31 0.60
CA GLU A 600 -4.05 -0.24 0.07
C GLU A 600 -4.16 -0.14 -1.46
N GLU A 601 -3.55 0.88 -2.11
CA GLU A 601 -3.70 1.15 -3.55
C GLU A 601 -2.49 0.73 -4.40
N ASN A 602 -1.29 0.57 -3.82
CA ASN A 602 -0.07 0.20 -4.54
C ASN A 602 0.40 -1.23 -4.22
N ARG A 603 0.18 -2.16 -5.16
CA ARG A 603 0.60 -3.58 -5.07
C ARG A 603 2.09 -3.83 -4.80
N PHE A 604 2.96 -2.85 -5.02
CA PHE A 604 4.40 -2.96 -4.76
C PHE A 604 4.80 -2.41 -3.38
N GLU A 605 3.88 -1.82 -2.62
CA GLU A 605 4.20 -1.13 -1.37
C GLU A 605 4.51 -2.13 -0.23
N THR A 606 3.74 -3.22 -0.17
CA THR A 606 3.96 -4.34 0.76
C THR A 606 5.39 -4.88 0.73
N ALA A 607 6.01 -4.93 -0.44
CA ALA A 607 7.38 -5.42 -0.60
C ALA A 607 8.43 -4.64 0.23
N LYS A 608 8.14 -3.40 0.62
CA LYS A 608 8.99 -2.61 1.53
C LYS A 608 9.02 -3.17 2.96
N LEU A 609 7.98 -3.91 3.38
CA LEU A 609 7.81 -4.45 4.73
C LEU A 609 8.58 -5.77 4.95
N TYR A 610 9.06 -6.41 3.88
CA TYR A 610 9.81 -7.67 3.98
C TYR A 610 11.12 -7.46 4.77
N GLY A 611 11.33 -8.28 5.81
CA GLY A 611 12.46 -8.16 6.73
C GLY A 611 12.45 -6.89 7.60
N LYS A 612 11.30 -6.22 7.79
CA LYS A 612 11.20 -5.01 8.64
C LYS A 612 10.60 -5.30 10.01
N ARG A 613 11.04 -4.53 11.00
CA ARG A 613 10.57 -4.55 12.40
C ARG A 613 9.54 -3.47 12.68
N LEU A 614 9.60 -2.33 11.99
CA LEU A 614 8.72 -1.17 12.16
C LEU A 614 8.11 -0.76 10.81
N CYS A 615 6.80 -0.61 10.76
CA CYS A 615 6.09 0.09 9.69
C CYS A 615 5.58 1.44 10.24
N MET A 616 6.14 2.53 9.76
CA MET A 616 5.66 3.88 10.08
C MET A 616 4.64 4.33 9.03
N ILE A 617 3.43 4.65 9.48
CA ILE A 617 2.40 5.25 8.65
C ILE A 617 2.32 6.74 8.95
N ASN A 618 2.76 7.55 7.99
CA ASN A 618 2.74 9.00 8.07
C ASN A 618 1.50 9.53 7.34
N GLU A 619 0.42 9.76 8.08
CA GLU A 619 -0.85 10.19 7.50
C GLU A 619 -1.04 11.71 7.65
N ALA A 620 -1.27 12.40 6.54
CA ALA A 620 -1.38 13.86 6.49
C ALA A 620 -2.83 14.37 6.43
N GLY A 621 -3.83 13.48 6.43
CA GLY A 621 -5.24 13.86 6.38
C GLY A 621 -6.22 12.70 6.57
N ARG A 622 -7.52 13.00 6.45
CA ARG A 622 -8.59 12.02 6.68
C ARG A 622 -8.69 10.99 5.54
N TYR A 623 -8.12 9.81 5.76
CA TYR A 623 -8.37 8.63 4.94
C TYR A 623 -9.86 8.21 5.05
N ASN A 624 -10.42 7.64 3.97
CA ASN A 624 -11.83 7.19 3.91
C ASN A 624 -12.00 5.96 2.99
N GLY A 625 -10.93 5.19 2.78
CA GLY A 625 -10.92 4.02 1.89
C GLY A 625 -11.12 2.70 2.64
N LYS A 626 -10.62 1.62 2.04
CA LYS A 626 -10.54 0.28 2.64
C LYS A 626 -9.33 0.19 3.56
N VAL A 627 -9.35 -0.77 4.49
CA VAL A 627 -8.26 -1.00 5.46
C VAL A 627 -7.87 -2.48 5.45
N ASP A 628 -7.96 -3.11 4.28
CA ASP A 628 -7.79 -4.56 4.11
C ASP A 628 -6.30 -4.91 4.30
N MET A 629 -5.39 -4.10 3.76
CA MET A 629 -3.95 -4.27 3.91
C MET A 629 -3.45 -3.83 5.29
N LEU A 630 -4.02 -2.78 5.89
CA LEU A 630 -3.74 -2.42 7.28
C LEU A 630 -4.15 -3.54 8.26
N LYS A 631 -5.28 -4.21 8.00
CA LYS A 631 -5.67 -5.43 8.74
C LYS A 631 -4.70 -6.57 8.51
N ALA A 632 -4.24 -6.80 7.27
CA ALA A 632 -3.29 -7.87 6.96
C ALA A 632 -1.95 -7.71 7.72
N ILE A 633 -1.34 -6.52 7.66
CA ILE A 633 -0.06 -6.23 8.32
C ILE A 633 -0.16 -6.19 9.86
N THR A 634 -1.36 -6.04 10.44
CA THR A 634 -1.58 -6.07 11.90
C THR A 634 -2.18 -7.39 12.39
N GLY A 635 -2.70 -8.23 11.49
CA GLY A 635 -3.29 -9.53 11.78
C GLY A 635 -2.34 -10.71 11.60
N GLY A 636 -1.25 -10.54 10.85
CA GLY A 636 -0.32 -11.62 10.49
C GLY A 636 -0.73 -12.40 9.24
N ASP A 637 -1.50 -11.78 8.34
CA ASP A 637 -1.89 -12.40 7.07
C ASP A 637 -0.72 -12.37 6.06
N TYR A 638 -0.78 -13.25 5.04
CA TYR A 638 0.20 -13.28 3.96
C TYR A 638 0.08 -12.06 3.04
N LEU A 639 1.21 -11.40 2.81
CA LEU A 639 1.36 -10.24 1.96
C LEU A 639 2.06 -10.64 0.64
N PRO A 640 1.62 -10.12 -0.51
CA PRO A 640 2.34 -10.31 -1.76
C PRO A 640 3.68 -9.57 -1.75
N LEU A 641 4.76 -10.22 -2.19
CA LEU A 641 6.08 -9.62 -2.34
C LEU A 641 6.34 -9.23 -3.81
N GLU A 642 5.40 -8.50 -4.41
CA GLU A 642 5.54 -8.03 -5.80
C GLU A 642 6.64 -6.96 -5.92
N ARG A 643 7.58 -7.18 -6.84
CA ARG A 643 8.66 -6.23 -7.16
C ARG A 643 8.51 -5.74 -8.59
N LYS A 644 8.71 -4.44 -8.81
CA LYS A 644 8.60 -3.82 -10.13
C LYS A 644 9.65 -4.42 -11.08
N ASN A 645 9.23 -4.78 -12.29
CA ASN A 645 10.03 -5.45 -13.33
C ASN A 645 10.51 -6.87 -12.98
N VAL A 646 9.98 -7.49 -11.92
CA VAL A 646 10.22 -8.91 -11.59
C VAL A 646 8.89 -9.66 -11.73
N GLN A 647 8.91 -10.84 -12.33
CA GLN A 647 7.73 -11.72 -12.36
C GLN A 647 7.45 -12.24 -10.94
N GLN A 648 6.18 -12.33 -10.53
CA GLN A 648 5.74 -12.47 -9.13
C GLN A 648 6.66 -13.33 -8.24
N THR A 649 7.23 -12.70 -7.22
CA THR A 649 8.18 -13.28 -6.26
C THR A 649 7.53 -13.51 -4.89
N GLY A 650 6.82 -14.64 -4.73
CA GLY A 650 6.43 -15.16 -3.42
C GLY A 650 5.49 -14.30 -2.56
N SER A 651 5.38 -14.72 -1.30
CA SER A 651 4.59 -14.07 -0.25
C SER A 651 5.32 -14.15 1.09
N PHE A 652 4.94 -13.31 2.06
CA PHE A 652 5.53 -13.30 3.39
C PHE A 652 4.53 -12.77 4.43
N VAL A 653 4.75 -13.07 5.72
CA VAL A 653 4.01 -12.44 6.82
C VAL A 653 4.85 -11.30 7.40
N PHE A 654 4.25 -10.13 7.61
CA PHE A 654 4.93 -9.03 8.31
C PHE A 654 4.90 -9.27 9.83
N GLY A 655 6.06 -9.62 10.40
CA GLY A 655 6.24 -9.82 11.85
C GLY A 655 6.68 -8.58 12.63
N GLY A 656 6.57 -7.39 12.03
CA GLY A 656 6.90 -6.11 12.67
C GLY A 656 5.68 -5.41 13.29
N LEU A 657 5.91 -4.29 13.96
CA LEU A 657 4.83 -3.47 14.53
C LEU A 657 4.52 -2.25 13.65
N VAL A 658 3.28 -1.78 13.73
CA VAL A 658 2.80 -0.61 12.99
C VAL A 658 2.64 0.59 13.92
N LEU A 659 3.20 1.74 13.52
CA LEU A 659 3.12 3.01 14.23
C LEU A 659 2.58 4.10 13.30
N MET A 660 1.42 4.64 13.65
CA MET A 660 0.76 5.73 12.94
C MET A 660 0.82 7.01 13.75
N ALA A 661 1.08 8.15 13.12
CA ALA A 661 0.90 9.47 13.74
C ALA A 661 -0.06 10.31 12.89
N THR A 662 -1.05 10.91 13.57
CA THR A 662 -2.11 11.69 12.93
C THR A 662 -2.52 12.89 13.80
N ASN A 663 -3.16 13.89 13.20
CA ASN A 663 -3.77 15.01 13.93
C ASN A 663 -5.29 14.81 14.14
N GLU A 664 -5.93 13.96 13.34
CA GLU A 664 -7.35 13.62 13.40
C GLU A 664 -7.52 12.10 13.59
N GLN A 665 -8.67 11.65 14.10
CA GLN A 665 -8.94 10.22 14.24
C GLN A 665 -9.06 9.54 12.87
N LEU A 666 -8.52 8.33 12.75
CA LEU A 666 -8.61 7.53 11.53
C LEU A 666 -10.06 7.13 11.25
N ALA A 667 -10.63 7.71 10.20
CA ALA A 667 -11.89 7.27 9.62
C ALA A 667 -11.67 6.10 8.64
N SER A 668 -12.61 5.15 8.62
CA SER A 668 -12.59 3.99 7.73
C SER A 668 -13.95 3.85 7.05
N SER A 669 -13.97 3.29 5.83
CA SER A 669 -15.24 2.89 5.19
C SER A 669 -15.74 1.52 5.66
N ASP A 670 -14.96 0.81 6.47
CA ASP A 670 -15.30 -0.48 7.05
C ASP A 670 -16.07 -0.31 8.37
N PRO A 671 -17.34 -0.77 8.46
CA PRO A 671 -18.14 -0.65 9.67
C PRO A 671 -17.90 -1.78 10.70
N THR A 672 -16.92 -2.67 10.49
CA THR A 672 -16.61 -3.79 11.41
C THR A 672 -15.57 -3.42 12.47
N SER A 673 -15.66 -4.04 13.65
CA SER A 673 -14.74 -3.87 14.79
C SER A 673 -13.30 -4.32 14.54
N GLY A 674 -13.06 -5.07 13.46
CA GLY A 674 -11.83 -5.84 13.29
C GLY A 674 -10.54 -5.01 13.23
N LEU A 675 -10.63 -3.71 12.95
CA LEU A 675 -9.50 -2.77 13.09
C LEU A 675 -9.38 -2.24 14.53
N GLU A 676 -10.50 -1.97 15.19
CA GLU A 676 -10.57 -1.31 16.49
C GLU A 676 -10.01 -2.16 17.63
N ARG A 677 -10.27 -3.46 17.62
CA ARG A 677 -9.66 -4.41 18.59
C ARG A 677 -8.13 -4.52 18.49
N ARG A 678 -7.54 -3.96 17.43
CA ARG A 678 -6.08 -3.90 17.19
C ARG A 678 -5.51 -2.50 17.41
N ARG A 679 -6.33 -1.50 17.71
CA ARG A 679 -5.91 -0.10 17.81
C ARG A 679 -5.46 0.22 19.24
N LEU A 680 -4.34 0.90 19.40
CA LEU A 680 -3.94 1.55 20.66
C LEU A 680 -3.78 3.05 20.39
N THR A 681 -4.75 3.86 20.80
CA THR A 681 -4.72 5.31 20.56
C THR A 681 -4.16 6.05 21.77
N VAL A 682 -2.97 6.64 21.64
CA VAL A 682 -2.32 7.43 22.68
C VAL A 682 -2.35 8.91 22.30
N ARG A 683 -2.98 9.72 23.16
CA ARG A 683 -3.04 11.18 23.01
C ARG A 683 -1.74 11.82 23.52
N PHE A 684 -1.20 12.73 22.71
CA PHE A 684 -0.10 13.62 23.04
C PHE A 684 -0.68 15.05 23.09
N PRO A 685 -1.18 15.52 24.24
CA PRO A 685 -1.99 16.75 24.33
C PRO A 685 -1.14 18.02 24.27
N ARG A 686 -0.01 18.06 24.98
CA ARG A 686 0.90 19.20 25.07
C ARG A 686 1.60 19.47 23.74
N SER A 687 1.54 20.72 23.26
CA SER A 687 2.33 21.17 22.10
C SER A 687 3.57 21.95 22.58
N ALA A 688 4.76 21.60 22.10
CA ALA A 688 5.99 22.25 22.54
C ALA A 688 6.03 23.73 22.13
N THR A 689 6.42 24.63 23.04
CA THR A 689 6.45 26.08 22.78
C THR A 689 7.56 26.45 21.78
N PRO A 690 7.53 27.65 21.16
CA PRO A 690 8.64 28.13 20.32
C PRO A 690 10.00 28.11 21.05
N GLU A 691 10.01 28.43 22.34
CA GLU A 691 11.17 28.50 23.23
C GLU A 691 11.70 27.09 23.55
N GLU A 692 10.82 26.16 23.96
CA GLU A 692 11.19 24.74 24.18
C GLU A 692 11.80 24.13 22.91
N ARG A 693 11.24 24.44 21.73
CA ARG A 693 11.76 23.98 20.43
C ARG A 693 13.09 24.65 20.06
N ALA A 694 13.35 25.87 20.54
CA ALA A 694 14.63 26.55 20.34
C ALA A 694 15.72 25.98 21.26
N GLU A 695 15.41 25.74 22.54
CA GLU A 695 16.31 25.08 23.50
C GLU A 695 16.69 23.67 23.00
N TRP A 696 15.70 22.88 22.56
CA TRP A 696 15.95 21.56 21.98
C TRP A 696 16.87 21.63 20.76
N ARG A 697 16.64 22.57 19.83
CA ARG A 697 17.54 22.76 18.68
C ARG A 697 18.96 23.17 19.11
N ALA A 698 19.10 24.05 20.09
CA ALA A 698 20.40 24.46 20.64
C ALA A 698 21.17 23.30 21.29
N ARG A 699 20.45 22.29 21.82
CA ARG A 699 21.02 21.07 22.42
C ARG A 699 21.27 19.93 21.41
N GLY A 700 21.25 20.21 20.10
CA GLY A 700 21.45 19.20 19.05
C GLY A 700 20.18 18.44 18.65
N GLY A 701 19.00 18.98 18.98
CA GLY A 701 17.71 18.39 18.66
C GLY A 701 17.44 17.06 19.38
N GLU A 702 16.51 16.29 18.84
CA GLU A 702 16.19 14.95 19.34
C GLU A 702 17.35 13.96 19.21
N GLU A 703 18.25 14.13 18.23
CA GLU A 703 19.43 13.27 18.09
C GLU A 703 20.42 13.49 19.24
N GLY A 704 20.77 14.74 19.52
CA GLY A 704 21.67 15.12 20.61
C GLY A 704 21.09 14.90 22.02
N VAL A 705 19.77 14.90 22.16
CA VAL A 705 19.08 14.82 23.47
C VAL A 705 18.48 13.45 23.76
N LEU A 706 17.67 12.88 22.86
CA LEU A 706 17.00 11.60 23.08
C LEU A 706 17.80 10.42 22.51
N HIS A 707 18.32 10.52 21.28
CA HIS A 707 18.94 9.36 20.64
C HIS A 707 20.25 8.95 21.34
N ALA A 708 20.93 9.89 21.99
CA ALA A 708 22.07 9.64 22.88
C ALA A 708 21.75 8.68 24.05
N GLU A 709 20.51 8.64 24.54
CA GLU A 709 20.06 7.78 25.64
C GLU A 709 19.47 6.43 25.17
N ILE A 710 19.46 6.12 23.86
CA ILE A 710 18.90 4.85 23.34
C ILE A 710 19.49 3.59 24.01
N PRO A 711 20.81 3.48 24.29
CA PRO A 711 21.35 2.34 25.04
C PRO A 711 20.70 2.17 26.42
N GLY A 712 20.34 3.26 27.10
CA GLY A 712 19.60 3.21 28.36
C GLY A 712 18.11 2.90 28.20
N LEU A 713 17.50 3.35 27.10
CA LEU A 713 16.13 2.96 26.73
C LEU A 713 16.04 1.45 26.50
N ILE A 714 17.03 0.88 25.79
CA ILE A 714 17.18 -0.56 25.57
C ILE A 714 17.20 -1.33 26.90
N ASN A 715 18.01 -0.92 27.88
CA ASN A 715 18.02 -1.57 29.19
C ASN A 715 16.63 -1.53 29.85
N TRP A 716 16.02 -0.34 29.90
CA TRP A 716 14.73 -0.14 30.55
C TRP A 716 13.56 -0.90 29.89
N ILE A 717 13.55 -1.09 28.56
CA ILE A 717 12.53 -1.91 27.90
C ILE A 717 12.84 -3.41 27.96
N LEU A 718 14.11 -3.81 28.08
CA LEU A 718 14.49 -5.22 28.23
C LEU A 718 14.24 -5.75 29.66
N GLU A 719 14.15 -4.89 30.68
CA GLU A 719 13.67 -5.24 32.02
C GLU A 719 12.28 -5.92 32.02
N LEU A 720 11.40 -5.60 31.05
CA LEU A 720 10.06 -6.20 30.97
C LEU A 720 10.11 -7.63 30.40
N SER A 721 9.48 -8.57 31.09
CA SER A 721 9.22 -9.92 30.57
C SER A 721 8.19 -9.91 29.42
N GLU A 722 8.08 -11.01 28.67
CA GLU A 722 7.11 -11.10 27.57
C GLU A 722 5.65 -11.06 28.08
N ASP A 723 5.37 -11.73 29.20
CA ASP A 723 4.04 -11.75 29.82
C ASP A 723 3.62 -10.36 30.30
N GLU A 724 4.56 -9.62 30.90
CA GLU A 724 4.37 -8.21 31.30
C GLU A 724 4.09 -7.26 30.13
N ILE A 725 4.70 -7.50 28.97
CA ILE A 725 4.47 -6.73 27.75
C ILE A 725 3.07 -7.03 27.22
N ARG A 726 2.67 -8.31 27.17
CA ARG A 726 1.34 -8.73 26.73
C ARG A 726 0.26 -8.19 27.66
N ALA A 727 0.41 -8.35 28.98
CA ALA A 727 -0.55 -7.88 29.97
C ALA A 727 -0.81 -6.36 29.89
N ARG A 728 0.24 -5.53 29.76
CA ARG A 728 0.11 -4.06 29.60
C ARG A 728 -0.60 -3.67 28.30
N ILE A 729 -0.50 -4.48 27.25
CA ILE A 729 -1.08 -4.22 25.92
C ILE A 729 -2.53 -4.73 25.81
N GLU A 730 -2.85 -5.84 26.45
CA GLU A 730 -4.21 -6.40 26.56
C GLU A 730 -5.10 -5.58 27.51
N LYS A 731 -4.50 -4.98 28.55
CA LYS A 731 -5.17 -4.09 29.51
C LYS A 731 -4.60 -2.66 29.42
N PRO A 732 -4.90 -1.91 28.35
CA PRO A 732 -4.42 -0.55 28.20
C PRO A 732 -5.10 0.39 29.22
N PRO A 733 -4.46 1.54 29.55
CA PRO A 733 -4.99 2.51 30.52
C PRO A 733 -6.35 3.07 30.11
N ALA A 734 -7.16 3.52 31.09
CA ALA A 734 -8.53 3.99 30.86
C ALA A 734 -8.63 5.04 29.74
N ARG A 735 -7.76 6.06 29.74
CA ARG A 735 -7.70 7.09 28.68
C ARG A 735 -7.40 6.53 27.27
N VAL A 736 -6.65 5.43 27.15
CA VAL A 736 -6.38 4.80 25.85
C VAL A 736 -7.60 4.02 25.37
N VAL A 737 -8.39 3.45 26.29
CA VAL A 737 -9.71 2.88 25.99
C VAL A 737 -10.68 3.98 25.54
N GLU A 738 -10.75 5.11 26.26
CA GLU A 738 -11.54 6.29 25.88
C GLU A 738 -11.19 6.78 24.46
N GLU A 739 -9.91 7.01 24.16
CA GLU A 739 -9.46 7.46 22.84
C GLU A 739 -9.77 6.46 21.72
N ASN A 740 -9.68 5.16 22.00
CA ASN A 740 -10.08 4.12 21.06
C ASN A 740 -11.59 4.14 20.80
N VAL A 741 -12.42 4.34 21.83
CA VAL A 741 -13.89 4.42 21.70
C VAL A 741 -14.30 5.68 20.93
N LEU A 742 -13.70 6.83 21.21
CA LEU A 742 -13.89 8.04 20.42
C LEU A 742 -13.45 7.83 18.96
N GLY A 743 -12.29 7.21 18.75
CA GLY A 743 -11.75 6.86 17.43
C GLY A 743 -12.67 5.95 16.62
N MET A 744 -13.31 4.99 17.28
CA MET A 744 -14.32 4.12 16.70
C MET A 744 -15.58 4.92 16.30
N ALA A 745 -16.10 5.80 17.17
CA ALA A 745 -17.29 6.60 16.88
C ALA A 745 -17.08 7.54 15.66
N ALA A 746 -15.98 8.29 15.61
CA ALA A 746 -15.69 9.19 14.50
C ALA A 746 -15.47 8.48 13.15
N GLY A 747 -15.04 7.21 13.19
CA GLY A 747 -14.85 6.36 12.02
C GLY A 747 -16.09 5.56 11.60
N ASN A 748 -16.96 5.16 12.54
CA ASN A 748 -18.02 4.20 12.30
C ASN A 748 -19.40 4.76 12.66
N THR A 749 -20.22 5.00 11.63
CA THR A 749 -21.58 5.57 11.79
C THR A 749 -22.52 4.76 12.68
N VAL A 750 -22.32 3.43 12.80
CA VAL A 750 -23.14 2.61 13.70
C VAL A 750 -22.66 2.74 15.14
N ALA A 751 -21.35 2.85 15.38
CA ALA A 751 -20.80 3.04 16.72
C ALA A 751 -21.19 4.40 17.31
N ASP A 752 -21.09 5.45 16.50
CA ASP A 752 -21.47 6.82 16.85
C ASP A 752 -22.96 6.90 17.26
N TRP A 753 -23.85 6.39 16.41
CA TRP A 753 -25.28 6.25 16.73
C TRP A 753 -25.54 5.37 17.96
N LEU A 754 -24.78 4.28 18.15
CA LEU A 754 -24.97 3.37 19.27
C LEU A 754 -24.65 4.06 20.61
N MET A 755 -23.63 4.91 20.65
CA MET A 755 -23.27 5.69 21.84
C MET A 755 -24.28 6.83 22.12
N ASP A 756 -24.66 7.56 21.08
CA ASP A 756 -25.55 8.72 21.13
C ASP A 756 -27.02 8.33 21.42
N CYS A 757 -27.53 7.28 20.77
CA CYS A 757 -28.96 6.93 20.80
C CYS A 757 -29.30 5.66 21.61
N CYS A 758 -28.33 4.87 22.07
CA CYS A 758 -28.60 3.63 22.81
C CYS A 758 -27.84 3.53 24.14
N MET A 759 -28.35 2.68 25.02
CA MET A 759 -27.68 2.26 26.25
C MET A 759 -27.65 0.73 26.33
N PRO A 760 -26.54 0.14 26.80
CA PRO A 760 -26.51 -1.26 27.19
C PRO A 760 -27.35 -1.45 28.46
N VAL A 761 -27.87 -2.65 28.67
CA VAL A 761 -28.53 -3.03 29.93
C VAL A 761 -27.56 -3.88 30.76
N PRO A 762 -27.34 -3.58 32.06
CA PRO A 762 -26.44 -4.34 32.91
C PRO A 762 -26.75 -5.84 32.92
N TYR A 763 -25.72 -6.68 32.79
CA TYR A 763 -25.88 -8.13 32.66
C TYR A 763 -26.61 -8.78 33.86
N SER A 764 -26.48 -8.20 35.06
CA SER A 764 -27.20 -8.61 36.28
C SER A 764 -28.72 -8.53 36.15
N ASP A 765 -29.22 -7.62 35.30
CA ASP A 765 -30.65 -7.32 35.15
C ASP A 765 -31.24 -7.98 33.89
N VAL A 766 -30.43 -8.74 33.15
CA VAL A 766 -30.86 -9.50 31.97
C VAL A 766 -31.36 -10.87 32.41
N ASP A 767 -32.61 -10.93 32.87
CA ASP A 767 -33.35 -12.19 32.89
C ASP A 767 -33.48 -12.69 31.45
N PHE A 768 -32.83 -13.81 31.12
CA PHE A 768 -32.77 -14.31 29.75
C PHE A 768 -34.08 -14.93 29.26
N ASP A 769 -35.02 -15.31 30.15
CA ASP A 769 -36.32 -15.89 29.80
C ASP A 769 -37.44 -14.85 29.63
N GLU A 770 -37.37 -13.69 30.28
CA GLU A 770 -38.38 -12.62 30.08
C GLU A 770 -38.12 -11.72 28.86
N ALA A 771 -39.19 -11.14 28.31
CA ALA A 771 -39.13 -10.21 27.17
C ALA A 771 -38.68 -8.78 27.56
N ARG A 772 -38.21 -8.58 28.79
CA ARG A 772 -37.58 -7.31 29.22
C ARG A 772 -36.22 -7.18 28.53
N HIS A 773 -35.80 -5.93 28.31
CA HIS A 773 -34.49 -5.60 27.75
C HIS A 773 -34.25 -6.12 26.30
N TRP A 774 -35.32 -6.24 25.50
CA TRP A 774 -35.28 -6.57 24.08
C TRP A 774 -35.82 -5.41 23.22
N THR A 775 -35.04 -4.96 22.24
CA THR A 775 -35.47 -3.91 21.29
C THR A 775 -35.52 -4.46 19.86
N PRO A 776 -36.63 -4.31 19.11
CA PRO A 776 -36.72 -4.76 17.72
C PRO A 776 -35.69 -4.06 16.81
N ILE A 777 -35.07 -4.80 15.89
CA ILE A 777 -34.24 -4.18 14.84
C ILE A 777 -35.13 -3.35 13.91
N GLY A 778 -36.30 -3.89 13.54
CA GLY A 778 -37.24 -3.22 12.65
C GLY A 778 -36.84 -3.27 11.17
N THR A 779 -37.47 -2.41 10.37
CA THR A 779 -37.27 -2.31 8.91
C THR A 779 -37.34 -0.85 8.47
N ARG A 780 -36.79 -0.53 7.29
CA ARG A 780 -36.95 0.81 6.69
C ARG A 780 -38.42 1.04 6.35
N ARG A 781 -39.07 1.94 7.09
CA ARG A 781 -40.39 2.50 6.79
C ARG A 781 -40.24 4.00 6.77
N GLU A 782 -40.29 4.58 5.59
CA GLU A 782 -40.13 6.02 5.39
C GLU A 782 -41.40 6.63 4.81
N ARG A 783 -41.69 7.86 5.22
CA ARG A 783 -42.73 8.71 4.68
C ARG A 783 -42.13 10.09 4.41
N ARG A 784 -42.73 10.83 3.48
CA ARG A 784 -42.42 12.25 3.28
C ARG A 784 -43.43 13.09 4.02
N ASP A 785 -42.96 13.91 4.93
CA ASP A 785 -43.75 14.87 5.68
C ASP A 785 -43.16 16.26 5.46
N SER A 786 -43.96 17.20 4.96
CA SER A 786 -43.56 18.61 4.78
C SER A 786 -42.24 18.79 3.99
N GLY A 787 -41.98 17.89 3.03
CA GLY A 787 -40.75 17.84 2.23
C GLY A 787 -39.54 17.18 2.90
N ARG A 788 -39.61 16.88 4.19
CA ARG A 788 -38.60 16.12 4.95
C ARG A 788 -38.88 14.62 4.87
N LEU A 789 -37.84 13.81 5.01
CA LEU A 789 -37.98 12.37 5.18
C LEU A 789 -38.21 12.09 6.68
N VAL A 790 -39.18 11.23 6.99
CA VAL A 790 -39.49 10.81 8.36
C VAL A 790 -39.61 9.31 8.38
N TYR A 791 -39.06 8.67 9.41
CA TYR A 791 -39.14 7.23 9.60
C TYR A 791 -40.25 6.87 10.58
N ASP A 792 -40.98 5.79 10.31
CA ASP A 792 -41.93 5.24 11.27
C ASP A 792 -41.18 4.54 12.40
N LYS A 793 -41.68 4.65 13.64
CA LYS A 793 -41.18 3.89 14.81
C LYS A 793 -39.74 4.19 15.21
N VAL A 794 -39.27 5.42 15.01
CA VAL A 794 -37.95 5.92 15.46
C VAL A 794 -37.67 5.54 16.92
N ASP A 795 -38.62 5.77 17.83
CA ASP A 795 -38.46 5.52 19.27
C ASP A 795 -38.74 4.06 19.70
N GLN A 796 -38.92 3.14 18.74
CA GLN A 796 -39.24 1.73 19.02
C GLN A 796 -38.33 0.73 18.29
N TRP A 797 -37.74 1.12 17.16
CA TRP A 797 -36.99 0.24 16.26
C TRP A 797 -35.57 0.77 16.07
N LEU A 798 -34.56 -0.05 16.42
CA LEU A 798 -33.15 0.31 16.34
C LEU A 798 -32.76 0.87 14.96
N TYR A 799 -33.18 0.19 13.89
CA TYR A 799 -32.85 0.62 12.53
C TYR A 799 -33.63 1.87 12.07
N ALA A 800 -34.79 2.16 12.66
CA ALA A 800 -35.53 3.40 12.37
C ALA A 800 -34.88 4.60 13.08
N SER A 801 -34.45 4.42 14.33
CA SER A 801 -33.61 5.39 15.06
C SER A 801 -32.32 5.68 14.29
N TYR A 802 -31.58 4.65 13.90
CA TYR A 802 -30.33 4.78 13.13
C TYR A 802 -30.52 5.53 11.81
N LEU A 803 -31.60 5.26 11.08
CA LEU A 803 -31.91 5.94 9.84
C LEU A 803 -32.25 7.43 10.04
N ALA A 804 -33.03 7.76 11.07
CA ALA A 804 -33.36 9.15 11.42
C ALA A 804 -32.09 9.93 11.81
N TRP A 805 -31.26 9.33 12.66
CA TRP A 805 -29.96 9.88 13.07
C TRP A 805 -29.01 10.08 11.89
N CYS A 806 -28.94 9.12 10.95
CA CYS A 806 -28.11 9.27 9.74
C CYS A 806 -28.56 10.45 8.88
N ASP A 807 -29.87 10.65 8.68
CA ASP A 807 -30.37 11.78 7.90
C ASP A 807 -30.14 13.13 8.62
N GLU A 808 -30.28 13.17 9.95
CA GLU A 808 -29.98 14.35 10.78
C GLU A 808 -28.49 14.73 10.74
N GLN A 809 -27.59 13.74 10.83
CA GLN A 809 -26.13 13.92 10.77
C GLN A 809 -25.57 13.98 9.33
N ALA A 810 -26.43 13.95 8.30
CA ALA A 810 -26.07 13.86 6.88
C ALA A 810 -25.10 12.70 6.53
N ARG A 811 -25.19 11.59 7.26
CA ARG A 811 -24.38 10.38 7.09
C ARG A 811 -25.10 9.34 6.24
N LYS A 812 -24.34 8.42 5.63
CA LYS A 812 -24.89 7.32 4.82
C LYS A 812 -25.12 6.08 5.69
N PRO A 813 -26.35 5.55 5.78
CA PRO A 813 -26.63 4.38 6.60
C PRO A 813 -26.13 3.06 5.97
N VAL A 814 -25.68 2.12 6.80
CA VAL A 814 -25.49 0.72 6.41
C VAL A 814 -26.83 0.02 6.14
N SER A 815 -26.82 -1.13 5.45
CA SER A 815 -28.05 -1.86 5.15
C SER A 815 -28.58 -2.66 6.34
N VAL A 816 -29.91 -2.73 6.49
CA VAL A 816 -30.61 -3.46 7.57
C VAL A 816 -30.15 -4.91 7.75
N LYS A 817 -29.73 -5.57 6.65
CA LYS A 817 -29.22 -6.95 6.69
C LYS A 817 -27.96 -7.05 7.54
N ARG A 818 -27.02 -6.10 7.39
CA ARG A 818 -25.73 -6.06 8.11
C ARG A 818 -25.81 -5.33 9.45
N PHE A 819 -26.73 -4.37 9.57
CA PHE A 819 -26.85 -3.49 10.74
C PHE A 819 -26.86 -4.24 12.08
N GLY A 820 -27.70 -5.28 12.21
CA GLY A 820 -27.82 -6.01 13.47
C GLY A 820 -26.55 -6.75 13.90
N ASP A 821 -25.74 -7.23 12.95
CA ASP A 821 -24.47 -7.91 13.26
C ASP A 821 -23.40 -6.88 13.63
N ILE A 822 -23.37 -5.73 12.94
CA ILE A 822 -22.46 -4.63 13.24
C ILE A 822 -22.73 -4.06 14.64
N VAL A 823 -24.00 -3.93 15.06
CA VAL A 823 -24.34 -3.47 16.42
C VAL A 823 -23.82 -4.42 17.49
N ILE A 824 -23.91 -5.74 17.27
CA ILE A 824 -23.41 -6.75 18.23
C ILE A 824 -21.87 -6.75 18.25
N ASP A 825 -21.23 -6.76 17.08
CA ASP A 825 -19.76 -6.70 16.90
C ASP A 825 -19.13 -5.47 17.59
N ILE A 826 -19.78 -4.30 17.49
CA ILE A 826 -19.36 -3.08 18.20
C ILE A 826 -19.56 -3.23 19.70
N ALA A 827 -20.73 -3.69 20.15
CA ALA A 827 -21.02 -3.83 21.58
C ALA A 827 -20.06 -4.83 22.27
N GLU A 828 -19.78 -5.97 21.63
CA GLU A 828 -18.79 -6.95 22.11
C GLU A 828 -17.39 -6.33 22.24
N THR A 829 -17.00 -5.46 21.30
CA THR A 829 -15.72 -4.73 21.34
C THR A 829 -15.66 -3.72 22.48
N LEU A 830 -16.81 -3.11 22.83
CA LEU A 830 -16.97 -2.25 24.00
C LEU A 830 -17.01 -3.05 25.32
N GLY A 831 -17.20 -4.38 25.25
CA GLY A 831 -17.24 -5.29 26.40
C GLY A 831 -18.65 -5.76 26.80
N HIS A 832 -19.67 -5.44 26.01
CA HIS A 832 -21.08 -5.74 26.31
C HIS A 832 -21.59 -6.91 25.46
N ARG A 833 -22.10 -7.97 26.09
CA ARG A 833 -22.66 -9.14 25.38
C ARG A 833 -24.10 -8.86 24.96
N LEU A 834 -24.32 -8.73 23.65
CA LEU A 834 -25.65 -8.58 23.04
C LEU A 834 -26.01 -9.82 22.21
N ALA A 835 -27.30 -10.14 22.09
CA ALA A 835 -27.76 -11.29 21.31
C ALA A 835 -28.92 -10.95 20.37
N ARG A 836 -28.89 -11.47 19.13
CA ARG A 836 -30.08 -11.51 18.27
C ARG A 836 -31.09 -12.49 18.87
N HIS A 837 -32.31 -12.01 19.12
CA HIS A 837 -33.40 -12.85 19.63
C HIS A 837 -34.68 -12.62 18.81
N GLN A 838 -35.34 -13.70 18.38
CA GLN A 838 -36.62 -13.65 17.70
C GLN A 838 -37.76 -13.74 18.72
N HIS A 839 -38.51 -12.66 18.88
CA HIS A 839 -39.61 -12.63 19.84
C HIS A 839 -40.72 -13.61 19.42
N SER A 840 -40.98 -14.62 20.26
CA SER A 840 -41.91 -15.73 20.02
C SER A 840 -43.29 -15.32 19.48
N ARG A 841 -43.97 -14.41 20.18
CA ARG A 841 -45.31 -13.90 19.80
C ARG A 841 -45.31 -12.97 18.58
N LEU A 842 -44.36 -12.03 18.50
CA LEU A 842 -44.31 -11.02 17.43
C LEU A 842 -43.61 -11.50 16.15
N ARG A 843 -42.98 -12.68 16.17
CA ARG A 843 -42.14 -13.26 15.10
C ARG A 843 -41.05 -12.34 14.55
N THR A 844 -40.75 -11.25 15.26
CA THR A 844 -39.84 -10.18 14.85
C THR A 844 -38.47 -10.38 15.49
N ILE A 845 -37.40 -10.06 14.75
CA ILE A 845 -36.02 -10.13 15.26
C ILE A 845 -35.65 -8.80 15.93
N GLY A 846 -35.08 -8.89 17.12
CA GLY A 846 -34.54 -7.77 17.89
C GLY A 846 -33.20 -8.13 18.54
N ILE A 847 -32.64 -7.18 19.28
CA ILE A 847 -31.41 -7.36 20.06
C ILE A 847 -31.78 -7.33 21.54
N LYS A 848 -31.33 -8.32 22.30
CA LYS A 848 -31.46 -8.40 23.76
C LYS A 848 -30.20 -7.83 24.42
N GLY A 849 -30.38 -7.12 25.54
CA GLY A 849 -29.32 -6.38 26.26
C GLY A 849 -29.14 -4.92 25.81
N LEU A 850 -30.00 -4.39 24.93
CA LEU A 850 -29.87 -3.06 24.34
C LEU A 850 -31.21 -2.31 24.36
N ARG A 851 -31.20 -1.04 24.78
CA ARG A 851 -32.36 -0.13 24.70
C ARG A 851 -32.03 1.17 23.97
N LEU A 852 -33.04 1.79 23.36
CA LEU A 852 -32.96 3.18 22.89
C LEU A 852 -33.02 4.15 24.09
N ARG A 853 -32.28 5.26 24.03
CA ARG A 853 -32.45 6.38 24.96
C ARG A 853 -33.79 7.07 24.67
N LEU A 854 -34.57 7.39 25.70
CA LEU A 854 -35.78 8.20 25.56
C LEU A 854 -35.43 9.69 25.62
N ARG A 855 -36.03 10.51 24.75
CA ARG A 855 -35.79 11.97 24.66
C ARG A 855 -36.21 12.78 25.89
N ASN A 856 -36.81 12.12 26.89
CA ASN A 856 -37.40 12.75 28.08
C ASN A 856 -36.89 12.10 29.39
N GLU A 857 -35.81 11.31 29.36
CA GLU A 857 -35.14 10.84 30.58
C GLU A 857 -34.18 11.94 31.10
N ASP A 858 -34.28 12.28 32.37
CA ASP A 858 -33.37 13.23 33.03
C ASP A 858 -31.92 12.70 32.97
N GLY A 859 -30.96 13.54 32.56
CA GLY A 859 -29.58 13.13 32.27
C GLY A 859 -29.26 12.95 30.78
N TRP A 860 -30.05 13.53 29.88
CA TRP A 860 -29.87 13.46 28.41
C TRP A 860 -28.54 14.05 27.88
N ALA A 861 -27.81 14.75 28.73
CA ALA A 861 -26.40 15.10 28.59
C ALA A 861 -25.75 14.78 29.96
N GLU A 862 -24.49 14.34 30.08
CA GLU A 862 -23.33 14.75 29.28
C GLU A 862 -22.30 13.62 29.01
N ASP A 863 -22.60 12.36 29.37
CA ASP A 863 -21.55 11.37 29.64
C ASP A 863 -21.44 10.18 28.64
N PRO A 864 -20.34 10.04 27.86
CA PRO A 864 -20.07 8.85 27.04
C PRO A 864 -19.64 7.61 27.87
N HIS A 865 -19.47 7.72 29.19
CA HIS A 865 -19.01 6.62 30.06
C HIS A 865 -20.03 5.48 30.24
N ASP A 866 -21.30 5.61 29.83
CA ASP A 866 -22.31 4.51 29.85
C ASP A 866 -21.81 3.22 29.18
N TRP A 867 -21.04 3.35 28.10
CA TRP A 867 -20.47 2.22 27.37
C TRP A 867 -19.11 1.75 27.93
N LEU A 868 -18.48 2.54 28.81
CA LEU A 868 -17.17 2.27 29.42
C LEU A 868 -17.28 1.64 30.83
N GLY A 869 -18.37 1.90 31.57
CA GLY A 869 -18.53 1.56 32.99
C GLY A 869 -18.54 0.07 33.36
N ALA A 870 -18.50 -0.86 32.39
CA ALA A 870 -18.61 -2.30 32.64
C ALA A 870 -17.29 -3.03 32.91
N ARG A 871 -16.12 -2.39 32.77
CA ARG A 871 -14.80 -3.02 33.01
C ARG A 871 -14.31 -2.95 34.47
N GLY A 872 -15.02 -2.22 35.34
CA GLY A 872 -14.57 -1.87 36.70
C GLY A 872 -15.23 -2.63 37.85
N CYS A 873 -16.14 -3.58 37.59
CA CYS A 873 -16.77 -4.35 38.68
C CYS A 873 -15.94 -5.61 38.99
N GLU A 874 -15.32 -5.64 40.17
CA GLU A 874 -14.65 -6.82 40.70
C GLU A 874 -15.68 -7.93 41.01
N SER A 875 -15.94 -8.81 40.04
CA SER A 875 -16.55 -10.11 40.30
C SER A 875 -15.78 -11.19 39.58
N THR A 876 -15.05 -11.98 40.35
CA THR A 876 -14.37 -13.24 40.02
C THR A 876 -14.89 -13.92 38.76
N VAL A 877 -14.11 -13.88 37.68
CA VAL A 877 -14.28 -14.78 36.54
C VAL A 877 -13.74 -16.15 36.94
N GLU A 878 -14.57 -16.96 37.59
CA GLU A 878 -14.33 -18.39 37.61
C GLU A 878 -14.41 -18.92 36.16
N SER A 879 -13.45 -19.77 35.82
CA SER A 879 -13.32 -20.36 34.50
C SER A 879 -14.48 -21.32 34.22
N ILE A 880 -15.43 -20.90 33.37
CA ILE A 880 -16.48 -21.78 32.85
C ILE A 880 -16.07 -22.25 31.45
N GLU A 881 -15.99 -23.57 31.29
CA GLU A 881 -15.58 -24.23 30.04
C GLU A 881 -16.55 -23.94 28.87
N PRO A 882 -16.07 -23.93 27.61
CA PRO A 882 -16.93 -23.74 26.45
C PRO A 882 -17.89 -24.92 26.27
N ALA A 883 -19.18 -24.61 26.09
CA ALA A 883 -20.21 -25.62 25.84
C ALA A 883 -19.91 -26.45 24.58
N PRO A 884 -20.19 -27.77 24.57
CA PRO A 884 -19.80 -28.66 23.49
C PRO A 884 -20.56 -28.35 22.19
N GLN A 885 -19.82 -28.31 21.08
CA GLN A 885 -20.41 -28.17 19.75
C GLN A 885 -21.21 -29.43 19.38
N ALA A 886 -22.45 -29.24 18.94
CA ALA A 886 -23.32 -30.33 18.53
C ALA A 886 -22.99 -30.79 17.10
N ASP A 887 -22.10 -31.78 16.98
CA ASP A 887 -21.84 -32.46 15.71
C ASP A 887 -23.04 -33.31 15.28
N ALA A 888 -23.48 -33.13 14.03
CA ALA A 888 -24.65 -33.81 13.49
C ALA A 888 -24.33 -34.58 12.19
N ARG A 889 -24.42 -35.91 12.29
CA ARG A 889 -24.37 -36.93 11.20
C ARG A 889 -22.95 -37.16 10.62
N GLY A 890 -22.34 -38.35 10.69
CA GLY A 890 -22.78 -39.65 11.19
C GLY A 890 -22.84 -40.71 10.09
N SER A 891 -21.90 -41.68 10.10
CA SER A 891 -22.06 -42.94 9.38
C SER A 891 -21.12 -44.04 9.90
N ARG A 892 -21.69 -45.25 10.12
CA ARG A 892 -21.02 -46.56 10.18
C ARG A 892 -20.04 -46.78 11.35
N GLY A 893 -20.56 -47.41 12.40
CA GLY A 893 -19.71 -48.07 13.39
C GLY A 893 -19.21 -49.44 12.92
N PHE A 894 -18.26 -49.98 13.68
CA PHE A 894 -18.07 -51.42 13.85
C PHE A 894 -17.87 -51.70 15.34
N SER A 895 -18.36 -52.85 15.80
CA SER A 895 -18.26 -53.37 17.17
C SER A 895 -16.79 -53.63 17.55
N GLU A 896 -16.40 -53.61 18.84
CA GLU A 896 -16.66 -54.68 19.80
C GLU A 896 -16.21 -54.32 21.24
N ASN A 897 -16.96 -54.84 22.23
CA ASN A 897 -16.50 -55.53 23.46
C ASN A 897 -15.49 -54.86 24.44
N LEU A 898 -15.58 -55.01 25.78
CA LEU A 898 -16.62 -55.45 26.73
C LEU A 898 -16.06 -55.22 28.17
N HIS A 899 -16.88 -55.38 29.22
CA HIS A 899 -16.53 -55.40 30.66
C HIS A 899 -16.29 -54.05 31.37
N GLN A 900 -16.77 -53.82 32.60
CA GLN A 900 -17.89 -54.42 33.36
C GLN A 900 -18.26 -53.46 34.52
N LYS A 901 -19.55 -53.46 34.92
CA LYS A 901 -20.12 -53.53 36.30
C LYS A 901 -19.32 -52.97 37.51
N SER A 902 -19.91 -52.42 38.57
CA SER A 902 -21.29 -52.00 38.95
C SER A 902 -21.15 -51.28 40.33
N ASP A 903 -22.13 -50.79 41.10
CA ASP A 903 -23.61 -50.89 41.25
C ASP A 903 -24.16 -49.47 41.59
N ALA A 904 -25.45 -49.09 41.45
CA ALA A 904 -26.70 -49.52 42.13
C ALA A 904 -26.71 -49.21 43.66
N GLU A 905 -27.74 -48.62 44.27
CA GLU A 905 -29.06 -48.17 43.78
C GLU A 905 -29.74 -47.18 44.78
N VAL A 906 -30.55 -46.26 44.25
CA VAL A 906 -31.82 -45.69 44.80
C VAL A 906 -31.88 -45.18 46.25
N PHE A 907 -32.02 -43.86 46.38
CA PHE A 907 -33.29 -43.22 46.82
C PHE A 907 -33.51 -41.89 46.08
#